data_AF-A0A1Y3NEB1-F1
#
_entry.id   AF-A0A1Y3NEB1-F1
#
_cell.length_a   1.000
_cell.length_b   1.000
_cell.length_c   1.000
_cell.angle_alpha   90.00
_cell.angle_beta   90.00
_cell.angle_gamma   90.00
#
_symmetry.space_group_name_H-M   'P 1'
#
loop_
_entity.id
_entity.type
_entity.pdbx_description
1 polymer ?
#
loop_
_entity_poly.entity_id
_entity_poly.type
_entity_poly.pdbx_seq_one_letter_code
_entity_poly.pdbx_strand_id
1 'polypeptide(L)'
;MQCNYIFTLLIIISLLLINITFAKSINGTLSNDDKIPKINKDQTYIIFINNTFGEIDIFKKPKNLKRDELEPYEFAFSLMDEIHDLIVENKDTYNNPEILEEIENNSKLKRRDNEEQPLTIYNNSKFVRPISSIGHSLVLSAYLSKYVANKVRTLKNIKAVLPDIKGKVSQNSYYNQKEILEETKWNSLAIQEQSSLHLSLLSQGYCHTDLISEYDKNYYYPDSAGEDIDIVIIDTSFNFEYSEFENYSNRTVKCVAYVNDNDSLVIPFESSTSVCGDLIHDHGQIVANMAGGSKNGAAKKANIYAISIPEDKDFFIYMEDVLPALQYVLKYLIRPHKTVVNISHRFIIEKDDLFYKQYKDVINEITNEGAIVVVSAGNEESDVDFNTSEEIDKSIGNLTIPCVFSNTICVGGIDSRQATYFDKNYMKANGSNYGKSIDIWAPFYVYTKVMRFGIPINFSCGGTSFSTPLTAGVIATIMSEFPDIEFTKNSMLKHLLKNATPFYFNDEVHYFINNGKQIVYSKDEKYYGCGILAGNKSCDNSTEIETTNYIKSKKYSCHFYDGEFIFDPNYQEDNNLDHACLVTIPDDKRKLSIYDTAWNFFDNHIKASYSESTVYNECNFYSEFYEPNVCFEKINNLTNSNGFFLSIDYYQEECERRSGIFLTDNEGDYICLMSYFGNENIKEKYCVKAGVTVNDRITKKKFCVNDLYTNYNVCNKIFSSEDFDKALCYEKILYMNLINEKIFFVEKVK
;
A
#
# COMPACT_ATOMS: atom_id res chain seq x y z
N MET A 1 14.05 -25.77 64.35
CA MET A 1 13.47 -24.40 64.34
C MET A 1 14.29 -23.35 63.57
N GLN A 2 15.50 -23.65 63.06
CA GLN A 2 16.31 -22.67 62.30
C GLN A 2 16.04 -22.64 60.77
N CYS A 3 15.54 -23.73 60.16
CA CYS A 3 15.24 -23.74 58.72
C CYS A 3 14.03 -22.88 58.30
N ASN A 4 13.00 -22.75 59.15
CA ASN A 4 11.80 -21.97 58.78
C ASN A 4 12.01 -20.46 58.79
N TYR A 5 12.99 -19.96 59.55
CA TYR A 5 13.31 -18.52 59.60
C TYR A 5 14.08 -18.06 58.36
N ILE A 6 14.94 -18.90 57.78
CA ILE A 6 15.67 -18.57 56.56
C ILE A 6 14.72 -18.54 55.35
N PHE A 7 13.76 -19.45 55.29
CA PHE A 7 12.79 -19.51 54.20
C PHE A 7 11.80 -18.33 54.22
N THR A 8 11.36 -17.90 55.40
CA THR A 8 10.51 -16.70 55.54
C THR A 8 11.27 -15.41 55.27
N LEU A 9 12.55 -15.31 55.65
CA LEU A 9 13.40 -14.16 55.33
C LEU A 9 13.63 -14.03 53.81
N LEU A 10 13.86 -15.15 53.11
CA LEU A 10 14.04 -15.17 51.65
C LEU A 10 12.77 -14.75 50.88
N ILE A 11 11.58 -15.10 51.38
CA ILE A 11 10.31 -14.67 50.78
C ILE A 11 10.07 -13.17 50.98
N ILE A 12 10.43 -12.62 52.15
CA ILE A 12 10.31 -11.18 52.41
C ILE A 12 11.30 -10.38 51.54
N ILE A 13 12.52 -10.90 51.35
CA ILE A 13 13.53 -10.28 50.47
C ILE A 13 13.09 -10.36 49.00
N SER A 14 12.48 -11.46 48.54
CA SER A 14 11.99 -11.54 47.16
C SER A 14 10.80 -10.59 46.91
N LEU A 15 9.89 -10.44 47.87
CA LEU A 15 8.78 -9.48 47.80
C LEU A 15 9.26 -8.02 47.80
N LEU A 16 10.32 -7.70 48.57
CA LEU A 16 10.95 -6.39 48.55
C LEU A 16 11.67 -6.10 47.23
N LEU A 17 12.32 -7.08 46.62
CA LEU A 17 12.98 -6.94 45.31
C LEU A 17 11.99 -6.79 44.16
N ILE A 18 10.83 -7.46 44.22
CA ILE A 18 9.72 -7.29 43.27
C ILE A 18 9.15 -5.86 43.36
N ASN A 19 8.98 -5.33 44.58
CA ASN A 19 8.51 -3.95 44.75
C ASN A 19 9.54 -2.90 44.30
N ILE A 20 10.85 -3.15 44.47
CA ILE A 20 11.91 -2.23 44.00
C ILE A 20 12.05 -2.26 42.48
N THR A 21 11.86 -3.42 41.84
CA THR A 21 11.88 -3.54 40.37
C THR A 21 10.64 -2.94 39.72
N PHE A 22 9.45 -3.10 40.32
CA PHE A 22 8.23 -2.38 39.91
C PHE A 22 8.33 -0.86 40.13
N ALA A 23 8.93 -0.39 41.23
CA ALA A 23 9.13 1.04 41.46
C ALA A 23 10.15 1.66 40.48
N LYS A 24 11.15 0.88 40.03
CA LYS A 24 12.10 1.32 39.00
C LYS A 24 11.53 1.30 37.59
N SER A 25 10.61 0.38 37.26
CA SER A 25 9.96 0.37 35.94
C SER A 25 8.98 1.52 35.76
N ILE A 26 8.35 1.99 36.85
CA ILE A 26 7.46 3.17 36.85
C ILE A 26 8.24 4.48 36.66
N ASN A 27 9.48 4.57 37.17
CA ASN A 27 10.31 5.79 37.00
C ASN A 27 11.05 5.85 35.65
N GLY A 28 11.10 4.75 34.88
CA GLY A 28 11.80 4.68 33.60
C GLY A 28 10.92 4.86 32.35
N THR A 29 9.61 5.01 32.50
CA THR A 29 8.63 5.08 31.39
C THR A 29 7.89 6.41 31.29
N LEU A 30 8.24 7.42 32.09
CA LEU A 30 7.81 8.79 31.86
C LEU A 30 8.70 9.41 30.79
N SER A 31 8.30 9.30 29.53
CA SER A 31 8.79 10.20 28.49
C SER A 31 8.56 11.65 28.94
N ASN A 32 9.50 12.53 28.61
CA ASN A 32 9.44 13.95 28.95
C ASN A 32 8.29 14.71 28.24
N ASP A 33 7.40 14.02 27.53
CA ASP A 33 6.24 14.57 26.83
C ASP A 33 4.94 14.58 27.67
N ASP A 34 4.92 13.94 28.84
CA ASP A 34 3.76 13.96 29.75
C ASP A 34 3.72 15.16 30.69
N LYS A 35 4.23 16.32 30.25
CA LYS A 35 3.80 17.59 30.86
C LYS A 35 2.41 17.91 30.35
N ILE A 36 1.40 17.36 31.05
CA ILE A 36 0.00 17.77 30.91
C ILE A 36 -0.03 19.31 30.91
N PRO A 37 -0.46 19.96 29.82
CA PRO A 37 -0.58 21.41 29.81
C PRO A 37 -1.63 21.77 30.88
N LYS A 38 -1.26 22.67 31.81
CA LYS A 38 -2.19 23.24 32.81
C LYS A 38 -3.25 24.08 32.10
N ILE A 39 -4.26 23.41 31.53
CA ILE A 39 -5.44 24.05 30.93
C ILE A 39 -6.52 24.12 32.01
N ASN A 40 -7.04 25.33 32.27
CA ASN A 40 -8.27 25.54 33.05
C ASN A 40 -9.46 24.95 32.28
N LYS A 41 -9.78 23.67 32.47
CA LYS A 41 -10.87 23.02 31.73
C LYS A 41 -11.95 22.50 32.67
N ASP A 42 -13.21 22.80 32.33
CA ASP A 42 -14.39 22.17 32.93
C ASP A 42 -14.42 20.70 32.56
N GLN A 43 -14.57 19.84 33.55
CA GLN A 43 -14.47 18.39 33.38
C GLN A 43 -15.17 17.65 34.50
N THR A 44 -15.29 16.34 34.36
CA THR A 44 -15.72 15.46 35.45
C THR A 44 -14.63 15.39 36.51
N TYR A 45 -15.01 15.58 37.76
CA TYR A 45 -14.19 15.37 38.94
C TYR A 45 -14.71 14.18 39.75
N ILE A 46 -13.78 13.47 40.36
CA ILE A 46 -13.99 12.42 41.34
C ILE A 46 -13.75 13.01 42.73
N ILE A 47 -14.78 12.94 43.57
CA ILE A 47 -14.85 13.55 44.90
C ILE A 47 -14.78 12.43 45.93
N PHE A 48 -13.67 12.36 46.66
CA PHE A 48 -13.45 11.40 47.74
C PHE A 48 -13.90 11.99 49.07
N ILE A 49 -14.77 11.26 49.75
CA ILE A 49 -15.42 11.69 51.00
C ILE A 49 -15.07 10.69 52.10
N ASN A 50 -14.70 11.22 53.25
CA ASN A 50 -14.58 10.43 54.47
C ASN A 50 -15.98 10.18 55.06
N ASN A 51 -16.51 8.99 54.80
CA ASN A 51 -17.81 8.56 55.29
C ASN A 51 -17.71 8.03 56.73
N THR A 52 -18.25 8.79 57.68
CA THR A 52 -18.24 8.44 59.10
C THR A 52 -19.17 7.28 59.48
N PHE A 53 -20.07 6.87 58.57
CA PHE A 53 -21.09 5.85 58.82
C PHE A 53 -20.73 4.46 58.28
N GLY A 54 -19.58 4.32 57.60
CA GLY A 54 -19.18 3.05 56.97
C GLY A 54 -19.82 2.84 55.60
N GLU A 55 -19.75 1.60 55.10
CA GLU A 55 -20.11 1.30 53.71
C GLU A 55 -21.62 1.38 53.46
N ILE A 56 -22.03 2.09 52.40
CA ILE A 56 -23.43 2.21 51.97
C ILE A 56 -23.67 1.51 50.61
N ASP A 57 -24.81 0.83 50.46
CA ASP A 57 -25.22 0.26 49.16
C ASP A 57 -25.68 1.39 48.24
N ILE A 58 -24.80 1.79 47.32
CA ILE A 58 -25.08 2.85 46.35
C ILE A 58 -26.00 2.39 45.21
N PHE A 59 -26.44 1.13 45.14
CA PHE A 59 -27.33 0.63 44.08
C PHE A 59 -28.79 0.49 44.53
N LYS A 60 -29.08 0.71 45.81
CA LYS A 60 -30.44 0.60 46.35
C LYS A 60 -30.82 1.86 47.12
N LYS A 61 -31.85 2.55 46.63
CA LYS A 61 -32.54 3.57 47.45
C LYS A 61 -33.45 2.84 48.46
N PRO A 62 -33.24 3.00 49.77
CA PRO A 62 -34.07 2.33 50.75
C PRO A 62 -35.50 2.86 50.75
N LYS A 63 -36.49 1.96 50.65
CA LYS A 63 -37.92 2.32 50.66
C LYS A 63 -38.57 2.25 52.05
N ASN A 64 -38.00 1.50 53.00
CA ASN A 64 -38.55 1.26 54.35
C ASN A 64 -37.43 0.92 55.36
N LEU A 65 -36.55 1.87 55.69
CA LEU A 65 -35.51 1.68 56.71
C LEU A 65 -35.93 2.31 58.05
N LYS A 66 -35.41 1.78 59.16
CA LYS A 66 -35.54 2.43 60.48
C LYS A 66 -34.74 3.74 60.48
N ARG A 67 -35.09 4.68 61.36
CA ARG A 67 -34.48 6.02 61.42
C ARG A 67 -32.94 5.98 61.45
N ASP A 68 -32.37 5.05 62.21
CA ASP A 68 -30.91 4.90 62.37
C ASP A 68 -30.22 4.33 61.11
N GLU A 69 -30.97 3.63 60.26
CA GLU A 69 -30.47 3.07 58.98
C GLU A 69 -30.57 4.09 57.83
N LEU A 70 -31.29 5.21 58.02
CA LEU A 70 -31.39 6.31 57.06
C LEU A 70 -30.24 7.30 57.16
N GLU A 71 -29.64 7.47 58.34
CA GLU A 71 -28.58 8.47 58.59
C GLU A 71 -27.40 8.41 57.60
N PRO A 72 -26.88 7.23 57.19
CA PRO A 72 -25.79 7.14 56.21
C PRO A 72 -26.20 7.63 54.81
N TYR A 73 -27.45 7.41 54.42
CA TYR A 73 -28.00 7.86 53.14
C TYR A 73 -28.32 9.36 53.18
N GLU A 74 -28.86 9.86 54.30
CA GLU A 74 -29.09 11.30 54.50
C GLU A 74 -27.77 12.09 54.47
N PHE A 75 -26.69 11.54 55.04
CA PHE A 75 -25.36 12.11 54.93
C PHE A 75 -24.91 12.25 53.47
N ALA A 76 -25.01 11.17 52.68
CA ALA A 76 -24.62 11.17 51.27
C ALA A 76 -25.50 12.14 50.44
N PHE A 77 -26.82 12.14 50.68
CA PHE A 77 -27.77 13.01 49.98
C PHE A 77 -27.55 14.49 50.30
N SER A 78 -27.39 14.84 51.58
CA SER A 78 -27.14 16.22 51.99
C SER A 78 -25.88 16.78 51.33
N LEU A 79 -24.83 15.98 51.19
CA LEU A 79 -23.59 16.42 50.55
C LEU A 79 -23.72 16.50 49.02
N MET A 80 -24.48 15.59 48.40
CA MET A 80 -24.81 15.67 46.98
C MET A 80 -25.63 16.94 46.66
N ASP A 81 -26.57 17.31 47.54
CA ASP A 81 -27.39 18.51 47.42
C ASP A 81 -26.54 19.78 47.62
N GLU A 82 -25.65 19.80 48.61
CA GLU A 82 -24.71 20.91 48.82
C GLU A 82 -23.79 21.14 47.61
N ILE A 83 -23.27 20.07 47.01
CA ILE A 83 -22.45 20.17 45.78
C ILE A 83 -23.32 20.58 44.59
N HIS A 84 -24.57 20.11 44.51
CA HIS A 84 -25.52 20.52 43.48
C HIS A 84 -25.77 22.03 43.52
N ASP A 85 -26.06 22.57 44.71
CA ASP A 85 -26.32 23.99 44.90
C ASP A 85 -25.09 24.83 44.52
N LEU A 86 -23.89 24.38 44.89
CA LEU A 86 -22.64 25.02 44.46
C LEU A 86 -22.47 25.05 42.93
N ILE A 87 -22.92 24.01 42.21
CA ILE A 87 -22.90 24.01 40.74
C ILE A 87 -23.92 25.00 40.19
N VAL A 88 -25.15 24.99 40.71
CA VAL A 88 -26.26 25.84 40.25
C VAL A 88 -26.00 27.33 40.51
N GLU A 89 -25.45 27.68 41.68
CA GLU A 89 -25.15 29.06 42.07
C GLU A 89 -23.96 29.66 41.32
N ASN A 90 -23.11 28.84 40.69
CA ASN A 90 -21.86 29.27 40.06
C ASN A 90 -21.78 28.80 38.59
N LYS A 91 -22.92 28.67 37.90
CA LYS A 91 -23.00 28.27 36.48
C LYS A 91 -22.21 29.21 35.56
N ASP A 92 -22.14 30.49 35.91
CA ASP A 92 -21.37 31.53 35.21
C ASP A 92 -19.85 31.30 35.24
N THR A 93 -19.36 30.43 36.13
CA THR A 93 -17.92 30.10 36.25
C THR A 93 -17.45 28.99 35.32
N TYR A 94 -18.36 28.38 34.55
CA TYR A 94 -18.06 27.36 33.55
C TYR A 94 -17.72 28.01 32.21
N ASN A 95 -16.65 27.53 31.57
CA ASN A 95 -16.31 27.88 30.21
C ASN A 95 -17.39 27.42 29.21
N ASN A 96 -18.02 26.26 29.46
CA ASN A 96 -19.05 25.68 28.58
C ASN A 96 -20.35 25.39 29.37
N PRO A 97 -21.16 26.41 29.69
CA PRO A 97 -22.38 26.24 30.48
C PRO A 97 -23.46 25.39 29.77
N GLU A 98 -23.45 25.31 28.43
CA GLU A 98 -24.37 24.48 27.63
C GLU A 98 -24.31 22.99 28.00
N ILE A 99 -23.14 22.49 28.44
CA ILE A 99 -22.98 21.09 28.88
C ILE A 99 -23.83 20.82 30.13
N LEU A 100 -23.98 21.80 31.03
CA LEU A 100 -24.87 21.66 32.19
C LEU A 100 -26.34 21.55 31.75
N GLU A 101 -26.75 22.30 30.72
CA GLU A 101 -28.09 22.21 30.15
C GLU A 101 -28.34 20.86 29.46
N GLU A 102 -27.34 20.32 28.77
CA GLU A 102 -27.40 18.99 28.15
C GLU A 102 -27.58 17.89 29.21
N ILE A 103 -26.77 17.94 30.29
CA ILE A 103 -26.90 17.02 31.43
C ILE A 103 -28.31 17.12 32.03
N GLU A 104 -28.83 18.33 32.21
CA GLU A 104 -30.18 18.54 32.71
C GLU A 104 -31.27 18.00 31.77
N ASN A 105 -31.11 18.13 30.45
CA ASN A 105 -32.08 17.67 29.46
C ASN A 105 -32.06 16.15 29.28
N ASN A 106 -30.88 15.54 29.24
CA ASN A 106 -30.71 14.08 29.20
C ASN A 106 -31.36 13.40 30.42
N SER A 107 -31.33 14.06 31.59
CA SER A 107 -32.04 13.57 32.78
C SER A 107 -33.57 13.61 32.65
N LYS A 108 -34.14 14.51 31.83
CA LYS A 108 -35.60 14.61 31.58
C LYS A 108 -36.06 13.56 30.56
N LEU A 109 -35.24 13.26 29.54
CA LEU A 109 -35.54 12.27 28.50
C LEU A 109 -35.57 10.84 29.07
N LYS A 110 -34.60 10.48 29.92
CA LYS A 110 -34.56 9.17 30.63
C LYS A 110 -35.76 8.90 31.55
N ARG A 111 -36.59 9.90 31.87
CA ARG A 111 -37.83 9.71 32.64
C ARG A 111 -39.06 9.40 31.78
N ARG A 112 -38.96 9.50 30.44
CA ARG A 112 -40.06 9.23 29.50
C ARG A 112 -40.01 7.80 28.92
N ASP A 113 -38.82 7.24 28.76
CA ASP A 113 -38.63 5.88 28.25
C ASP A 113 -38.61 4.86 29.40
N ASN A 114 -39.67 4.07 29.53
CA ASN A 114 -39.87 3.11 30.62
C ASN A 114 -39.14 1.75 30.42
N GLU A 115 -38.28 1.60 29.41
CA GLU A 115 -37.71 0.29 29.04
C GLU A 115 -36.29 0.02 29.61
N GLU A 116 -35.52 1.04 29.97
CA GLU A 116 -34.19 0.87 30.59
C GLU A 116 -34.01 1.78 31.82
N GLN A 117 -34.30 1.25 33.02
CA GLN A 117 -34.00 1.97 34.26
C GLN A 117 -32.55 1.72 34.71
N PRO A 118 -31.71 2.76 34.87
CA PRO A 118 -30.38 2.59 35.42
C PRO A 118 -30.46 2.02 36.85
N LEU A 119 -29.53 1.13 37.20
CA LEU A 119 -29.44 0.50 38.53
C LEU A 119 -29.32 1.51 39.68
N THR A 120 -28.96 2.76 39.39
CA THR A 120 -28.85 3.87 40.36
C THR A 120 -29.76 5.04 39.96
N ILE A 121 -30.93 5.16 40.59
CA ILE A 121 -31.76 6.38 40.49
C ILE A 121 -31.70 7.13 41.82
N TYR A 122 -30.75 8.06 41.92
CA TYR A 122 -30.73 9.10 42.95
C TYR A 122 -31.31 10.38 42.37
N ASN A 123 -32.54 10.72 42.78
CA ASN A 123 -33.27 11.88 42.26
C ASN A 123 -32.83 13.24 42.85
N ASN A 124 -31.82 13.23 43.73
CA ASN A 124 -31.43 14.39 44.53
C ASN A 124 -30.59 15.40 43.72
N SER A 125 -29.72 14.92 42.81
CA SER A 125 -28.93 15.79 41.94
C SER A 125 -28.82 15.22 40.53
N LYS A 126 -28.89 16.10 39.54
CA LYS A 126 -28.64 15.77 38.13
C LYS A 126 -27.15 15.82 37.76
N PHE A 127 -26.37 16.55 38.54
CA PHE A 127 -24.96 16.84 38.25
C PHE A 127 -24.00 15.98 39.08
N VAL A 128 -24.48 15.45 40.21
CA VAL A 128 -23.68 14.72 41.19
C VAL A 128 -24.25 13.32 41.33
N ARG A 129 -23.40 12.30 41.23
CA ARG A 129 -23.81 10.90 41.40
C ARG A 129 -22.81 10.12 42.27
N PRO A 130 -23.27 9.18 43.11
CA PRO A 130 -22.37 8.24 43.75
C PRO A 130 -21.85 7.21 42.74
N ILE A 131 -20.57 6.87 42.85
CA ILE A 131 -19.91 5.90 41.96
C ILE A 131 -19.24 4.75 42.71
N SER A 132 -18.86 4.94 43.98
CA SER A 132 -18.32 3.87 44.84
C SER A 132 -18.52 4.20 46.32
N SER A 133 -18.75 3.19 47.13
CA SER A 133 -18.69 3.27 48.59
C SER A 133 -18.01 2.00 49.09
N ILE A 134 -16.86 2.13 49.75
CA ILE A 134 -16.12 1.00 50.33
C ILE A 134 -15.60 1.43 51.70
N GLY A 135 -15.99 0.70 52.76
CA GLY A 135 -15.66 1.08 54.14
C GLY A 135 -16.00 2.54 54.44
N HIS A 136 -15.02 3.34 54.88
CA HIS A 136 -15.18 4.76 55.18
C HIS A 136 -14.96 5.70 53.98
N SER A 137 -14.87 5.18 52.76
CA SER A 137 -14.64 5.98 51.55
C SER A 137 -15.88 5.99 50.67
N LEU A 138 -16.60 7.13 50.65
CA LEU A 138 -17.64 7.39 49.67
C LEU A 138 -17.05 8.21 48.51
N VAL A 139 -17.38 7.85 47.28
CA VAL A 139 -16.87 8.51 46.08
C VAL A 139 -18.03 8.99 45.23
N LEU A 140 -18.06 10.29 44.95
CA LEU A 140 -19.01 10.92 44.04
C LEU A 140 -18.31 11.35 42.75
N SER A 141 -19.08 11.46 41.68
CA SER A 141 -18.68 12.03 40.39
C SER A 141 -19.54 13.26 40.11
N ALA A 142 -18.92 14.37 39.71
CA ALA A 142 -19.61 15.60 39.33
C ALA A 142 -18.87 16.36 38.22
N TYR A 143 -19.60 17.01 37.32
CA TYR A 143 -19.02 17.90 36.30
C TYR A 143 -18.81 19.31 36.88
N LEU A 144 -17.56 19.70 37.10
CA LEU A 144 -17.21 20.92 37.83
C LEU A 144 -16.34 21.85 36.99
N SER A 145 -16.55 23.16 37.14
CA SER A 145 -15.54 24.15 36.80
C SER A 145 -14.41 24.12 37.82
N LYS A 146 -13.23 24.64 37.47
CA LYS A 146 -12.11 24.71 38.43
C LYS A 146 -12.46 25.52 39.67
N TYR A 147 -13.28 26.56 39.51
CA TYR A 147 -13.73 27.40 40.62
C TYR A 147 -14.64 26.62 41.58
N VAL A 148 -15.64 25.93 41.05
CA VAL A 148 -16.55 25.09 41.86
C VAL A 148 -15.78 23.93 42.51
N ALA A 149 -14.86 23.28 41.78
CA ALA A 149 -14.01 22.23 42.34
C ALA A 149 -13.18 22.72 43.54
N ASN A 150 -12.69 23.96 43.52
CA ASN A 150 -12.00 24.56 44.66
C ASN A 150 -12.93 24.81 45.85
N LYS A 151 -14.17 25.25 45.63
CA LYS A 151 -15.17 25.38 46.71
C LYS A 151 -15.52 24.03 47.32
N VAL A 152 -15.77 23.02 46.50
CA VAL A 152 -16.09 21.66 46.97
C VAL A 152 -14.97 21.10 47.85
N ARG A 153 -13.68 21.37 47.54
CA ARG A 153 -12.55 20.95 48.39
C ARG A 153 -12.61 21.47 49.83
N THR A 154 -13.31 22.58 50.08
CA THR A 154 -13.41 23.19 51.41
C THR A 154 -14.57 22.63 52.25
N LEU A 155 -15.45 21.83 51.65
CA LEU A 155 -16.58 21.23 52.36
C LEU A 155 -16.10 20.21 53.39
N LYS A 156 -16.87 20.11 54.49
CA LYS A 156 -16.56 19.17 55.58
C LYS A 156 -16.62 17.73 55.06
N ASN A 157 -15.69 16.90 55.52
CA ASN A 157 -15.55 15.48 55.14
C ASN A 157 -15.08 15.21 53.71
N ILE A 158 -14.78 16.22 52.89
CA ILE A 158 -14.10 16.03 51.60
C ILE A 158 -12.62 15.74 51.84
N LYS A 159 -12.18 14.56 51.39
CA LYS A 159 -10.77 14.12 51.46
C LYS A 159 -9.98 14.59 50.25
N ALA A 160 -10.56 14.50 49.06
CA ALA A 160 -9.92 14.94 47.83
C ALA A 160 -10.95 15.24 46.72
N VAL A 161 -10.59 16.14 45.81
CA VAL A 161 -11.33 16.41 44.56
C VAL A 161 -10.32 16.35 43.43
N LEU A 162 -10.37 15.27 42.64
CA LEU A 162 -9.41 14.96 41.59
C LEU A 162 -10.11 14.96 40.23
N PRO A 163 -9.47 15.45 39.15
CA PRO A 163 -10.03 15.30 37.82
C PRO A 163 -10.17 13.82 37.48
N ASP A 164 -11.23 13.47 36.75
CA ASP A 164 -11.42 12.11 36.26
C ASP A 164 -10.30 11.72 35.29
N ILE A 165 -9.93 10.45 35.29
CA ILE A 165 -8.84 9.92 34.48
C ILE A 165 -9.40 9.08 33.34
N LYS A 166 -8.88 9.30 32.13
CA LYS A 166 -9.25 8.49 30.97
C LYS A 166 -8.36 7.26 30.91
N GLY A 167 -8.95 6.06 30.93
CA GLY A 167 -8.24 4.83 30.57
C GLY A 167 -8.22 4.64 29.06
N LYS A 168 -7.04 4.38 28.48
CA LYS A 168 -6.92 3.93 27.09
C LYS A 168 -6.93 2.40 27.08
N VAL A 169 -7.85 1.78 26.36
CA VAL A 169 -7.81 0.33 26.09
C VAL A 169 -6.73 0.11 25.03
N SER A 170 -5.66 -0.63 25.36
CA SER A 170 -4.67 -1.06 24.36
C SER A 170 -5.23 -2.27 23.60
N GLN A 171 -5.73 -2.04 22.39
CA GLN A 171 -5.75 -3.11 21.40
C GLN A 171 -4.32 -3.20 20.87
N ASN A 172 -3.61 -4.29 21.13
CA ASN A 172 -2.33 -4.53 20.46
C ASN A 172 -2.65 -4.77 18.99
N SER A 173 -2.27 -3.83 18.13
CA SER A 173 -2.30 -4.02 16.68
C SER A 173 -1.25 -5.06 16.29
N TYR A 174 -1.55 -5.94 15.33
CA TYR A 174 -0.58 -6.91 14.78
C TYR A 174 0.52 -6.27 13.91
N TYR A 175 0.45 -4.95 13.72
CA TYR A 175 1.43 -4.14 13.01
C TYR A 175 2.13 -3.16 13.96
N ASN A 176 3.36 -2.77 13.61
CA ASN A 176 4.17 -1.82 14.37
C ASN A 176 4.23 -0.45 13.68
N GLN A 177 3.52 0.53 14.21
CA GLN A 177 3.48 1.88 13.64
C GLN A 177 4.85 2.56 13.59
N LYS A 178 5.73 2.29 14.57
CA LYS A 178 7.05 2.90 14.63
C LYS A 178 7.94 2.40 13.50
N GLU A 179 7.94 1.09 13.24
CA GLU A 179 8.68 0.50 12.11
C GLU A 179 8.19 1.05 10.76
N ILE A 180 6.87 1.22 10.59
CA ILE A 180 6.29 1.80 9.38
C ILE A 180 6.79 3.24 9.17
N LEU A 181 6.78 4.07 10.21
CA LEU A 181 7.28 5.45 10.13
C LEU A 181 8.80 5.49 9.88
N GLU A 182 9.54 4.54 10.45
CA GLU A 182 10.98 4.40 10.24
C GLU A 182 11.32 3.97 8.79
N GLU A 183 10.55 3.06 8.18
CA GLU A 183 10.69 2.64 6.78
C GLU A 183 10.34 3.77 5.83
N THR A 184 9.12 4.30 5.97
CA THR A 184 8.51 5.22 5.01
C THR A 184 9.03 6.65 5.10
N LYS A 185 9.59 7.02 6.26
CA LYS A 185 9.96 8.41 6.62
C LYS A 185 8.79 9.38 6.57
N TRP A 186 7.54 8.88 6.63
CA TRP A 186 6.37 9.75 6.75
C TRP A 186 6.39 10.49 8.08
N ASN A 187 5.90 11.72 8.09
CA ASN A 187 5.74 12.56 9.27
C ASN A 187 4.70 11.98 10.24
N SER A 188 3.65 11.35 9.70
CA SER A 188 2.56 10.75 10.46
C SER A 188 1.89 9.63 9.66
N LEU A 189 1.39 8.63 10.37
CA LEU A 189 0.77 7.42 9.80
C LEU A 189 -0.73 7.45 10.00
N ALA A 190 -1.48 7.28 8.91
CA ALA A 190 -2.89 6.97 8.94
C ALA A 190 -3.14 5.53 8.46
N ILE A 191 -4.19 4.90 8.99
CA ILE A 191 -4.50 3.50 8.74
C ILE A 191 -5.99 3.37 8.49
N GLN A 192 -6.35 2.79 7.36
CA GLN A 192 -7.70 2.29 7.12
C GLN A 192 -7.69 0.78 7.34
N GLU A 193 -8.29 0.36 8.46
CA GLU A 193 -8.44 -1.05 8.77
C GLU A 193 -9.46 -1.73 7.85
N GLN A 194 -9.18 -2.98 7.47
CA GLN A 194 -10.06 -3.79 6.61
C GLN A 194 -10.48 -3.06 5.32
N SER A 195 -9.53 -2.43 4.63
CA SER A 195 -9.78 -1.76 3.36
C SER A 195 -10.12 -2.76 2.25
N SER A 196 -10.54 -2.22 1.11
CA SER A 196 -10.60 -2.99 -0.13
C SER A 196 -9.20 -3.51 -0.51
N LEU A 197 -9.16 -4.63 -1.23
CA LEU A 197 -7.91 -5.24 -1.68
C LEU A 197 -7.08 -4.30 -2.56
N HIS A 198 -7.76 -3.51 -3.42
CA HIS A 198 -7.08 -2.55 -4.28
C HIS A 198 -6.36 -1.45 -3.50
N LEU A 199 -6.80 -1.09 -2.29
CA LEU A 199 -6.08 -0.13 -1.45
C LEU A 199 -4.96 -0.80 -0.66
N SER A 200 -5.24 -1.95 -0.03
CA SER A 200 -4.23 -2.61 0.79
C SER A 200 -3.00 -2.99 -0.05
N LEU A 201 -3.19 -3.43 -1.31
CA LEU A 201 -2.07 -3.75 -2.21
C LEU A 201 -1.13 -2.55 -2.41
N LEU A 202 -1.62 -1.31 -2.42
CA LEU A 202 -0.78 -0.11 -2.62
C LEU A 202 0.18 0.18 -1.46
N SER A 203 0.01 -0.46 -0.31
CA SER A 203 0.81 -0.25 0.90
C SER A 203 1.38 -1.54 1.48
N GLN A 204 1.53 -2.55 0.65
CA GLN A 204 2.15 -3.83 1.03
C GLN A 204 3.28 -4.12 0.06
N GLY A 205 4.41 -4.61 0.59
CA GLY A 205 5.43 -5.23 -0.24
C GLY A 205 4.96 -6.56 -0.81
N TYR A 206 5.88 -7.27 -1.47
CA TYR A 206 5.56 -8.56 -2.08
C TYR A 206 5.07 -9.58 -1.05
N CYS A 207 3.79 -9.90 -1.13
CA CYS A 207 3.14 -10.82 -0.20
C CYS A 207 3.24 -12.25 -0.76
N HIS A 208 3.83 -13.17 0.00
CA HIS A 208 3.92 -14.58 -0.37
C HIS A 208 3.51 -15.51 0.79
N THR A 209 2.77 -16.58 0.46
CA THR A 209 2.23 -17.53 1.45
C THR A 209 3.31 -18.32 2.18
N ASP A 210 4.50 -18.46 1.60
CA ASP A 210 5.68 -19.02 2.28
C ASP A 210 6.28 -18.10 3.35
N LEU A 211 5.85 -16.84 3.48
CA LEU A 211 6.41 -15.86 4.42
C LEU A 211 5.44 -15.44 5.51
N ILE A 212 4.14 -15.37 5.19
CA ILE A 212 3.07 -14.96 6.08
C ILE A 212 1.86 -15.90 5.99
N SER A 213 1.12 -16.03 7.09
CA SER A 213 -0.06 -16.91 7.14
C SER A 213 -1.33 -16.24 6.62
N GLU A 214 -1.59 -14.99 7.02
CA GLU A 214 -2.80 -14.25 6.65
C GLU A 214 -2.47 -12.86 6.09
N TYR A 215 -3.05 -12.53 4.95
CA TYR A 215 -2.88 -11.23 4.30
C TYR A 215 -3.45 -10.07 5.13
N ASP A 216 -2.63 -9.04 5.30
CA ASP A 216 -3.01 -7.79 5.93
C ASP A 216 -3.82 -6.89 4.98
N LYS A 217 -5.11 -6.75 5.29
CA LYS A 217 -6.07 -5.93 4.52
C LYS A 217 -6.10 -4.46 4.94
N ASN A 218 -5.15 -3.99 5.74
CA ASN A 218 -5.09 -2.58 6.07
C ASN A 218 -4.44 -1.79 4.93
N TYR A 219 -4.95 -0.58 4.70
CA TYR A 219 -4.27 0.42 3.87
C TYR A 219 -3.56 1.41 4.77
N TYR A 220 -2.24 1.46 4.66
CA TYR A 220 -1.37 2.37 5.42
C TYR A 220 -0.91 3.47 4.49
N TYR A 221 -1.02 4.72 4.92
CA TYR A 221 -0.72 5.87 4.08
C TYR A 221 -0.25 7.04 4.94
N PRO A 222 0.51 8.00 4.38
CA PRO A 222 0.87 9.19 5.14
C PRO A 222 -0.40 9.94 5.53
N ASP A 223 -0.48 10.43 6.77
CA ASP A 223 -1.67 11.15 7.23
C ASP A 223 -1.95 12.41 6.40
N SER A 224 -0.94 12.99 5.73
CA SER A 224 -1.16 14.06 4.74
C SER A 224 -2.15 13.66 3.65
N ALA A 225 -2.16 12.40 3.22
CA ALA A 225 -3.20 11.77 2.39
C ALA A 225 -3.63 12.59 1.14
N GLY A 226 -2.72 13.34 0.54
CA GLY A 226 -2.97 14.19 -0.63
C GLY A 226 -3.45 15.62 -0.31
N GLU A 227 -3.46 16.05 0.96
CA GLU A 227 -3.84 17.40 1.37
C GLU A 227 -3.05 18.47 0.58
N ASP A 228 -3.76 19.53 0.15
CA ASP A 228 -3.25 20.61 -0.71
C ASP A 228 -2.73 20.17 -2.10
N ILE A 229 -3.04 18.95 -2.56
CA ILE A 229 -2.77 18.50 -3.94
C ILE A 229 -4.05 18.43 -4.75
N ASP A 230 -3.98 18.90 -5.99
CA ASP A 230 -5.08 18.87 -6.95
C ASP A 230 -5.00 17.63 -7.83
N ILE A 231 -6.05 16.83 -7.83
CA ILE A 231 -6.27 15.79 -8.84
C ILE A 231 -7.35 16.28 -9.79
N VAL A 232 -6.96 16.55 -11.03
CA VAL A 232 -7.87 16.93 -12.11
C VAL A 232 -8.27 15.68 -12.88
N ILE A 233 -9.57 15.43 -13.02
CA ILE A 233 -10.10 14.22 -13.67
C ILE A 233 -10.94 14.64 -14.87
N ILE A 234 -10.59 14.11 -16.04
CA ILE A 234 -11.36 14.27 -17.28
C ILE A 234 -12.02 12.92 -17.58
N ASP A 235 -13.33 12.83 -17.43
CA ASP A 235 -14.09 11.58 -17.59
C ASP A 235 -15.59 11.87 -17.83
N THR A 236 -16.41 10.83 -17.89
CA THR A 236 -17.85 10.83 -18.20
C THR A 236 -18.71 11.70 -17.27
N SER A 237 -19.25 11.16 -16.18
CA SER A 237 -20.10 11.89 -15.23
C SER A 237 -19.58 11.80 -13.80
N PHE A 238 -20.00 12.78 -12.99
CA PHE A 238 -19.57 12.91 -11.60
C PHE A 238 -20.76 13.22 -10.70
N ASN A 239 -20.79 12.55 -9.56
CA ASN A 239 -21.71 12.83 -8.47
C ASN A 239 -20.95 12.72 -7.16
N PHE A 240 -20.77 13.86 -6.49
CA PHE A 240 -20.04 13.95 -5.22
C PHE A 240 -20.96 14.01 -4.00
N GLU A 241 -22.27 13.83 -4.18
CA GLU A 241 -23.29 13.91 -3.13
C GLU A 241 -23.49 12.57 -2.42
N TYR A 242 -22.41 11.98 -1.90
CA TYR A 242 -22.49 10.79 -1.07
C TYR A 242 -21.25 10.56 -0.21
N SER A 243 -21.36 9.61 0.71
CA SER A 243 -20.39 9.37 1.80
C SER A 243 -18.93 9.16 1.40
N GLU A 244 -18.61 8.89 0.13
CA GLU A 244 -17.21 8.84 -0.31
C GLU A 244 -16.57 10.22 -0.29
N PHE A 245 -17.33 11.28 -0.56
CA PHE A 245 -16.81 12.64 -0.69
C PHE A 245 -17.15 13.55 0.50
N GLU A 246 -17.91 13.05 1.51
CA GLU A 246 -18.46 13.84 2.62
C GLU A 246 -17.54 14.05 3.85
N ASN A 247 -16.30 13.55 3.87
CA ASN A 247 -15.60 13.31 5.15
C ASN A 247 -14.40 14.21 5.50
N TYR A 248 -14.13 15.29 4.75
CA TYR A 248 -12.95 16.14 5.02
C TYR A 248 -13.26 17.63 4.85
N SER A 249 -13.10 18.40 5.92
CA SER A 249 -13.44 19.83 5.97
C SER A 249 -12.48 20.74 5.19
N ASN A 250 -11.33 20.22 4.75
CA ASN A 250 -10.22 21.02 4.22
C ASN A 250 -9.84 20.66 2.77
N ARG A 251 -10.74 20.04 2.01
CA ARG A 251 -10.51 19.73 0.60
C ARG A 251 -11.64 20.22 -0.29
N THR A 252 -11.34 20.45 -1.55
CA THR A 252 -12.30 20.83 -2.58
C THR A 252 -12.64 19.63 -3.44
N VAL A 253 -13.92 19.31 -3.58
CA VAL A 253 -14.41 18.28 -4.52
C VAL A 253 -15.53 18.92 -5.33
N LYS A 254 -15.33 19.11 -6.63
CA LYS A 254 -16.35 19.76 -7.49
C LYS A 254 -16.15 19.49 -8.96
N CYS A 255 -17.23 19.65 -9.71
CA CYS A 255 -17.20 19.85 -11.14
C CYS A 255 -16.77 21.28 -11.47
N VAL A 256 -15.77 21.43 -12.32
CA VAL A 256 -15.26 22.75 -12.77
C VAL A 256 -15.63 23.09 -14.20
N ALA A 257 -15.89 22.07 -15.01
CA ALA A 257 -16.38 22.23 -16.38
C ALA A 257 -17.14 20.98 -16.81
N TYR A 258 -17.98 21.10 -17.82
CA TYR A 258 -18.59 19.97 -18.51
C TYR A 258 -18.86 20.32 -19.97
N VAL A 259 -18.86 19.34 -20.85
CA VAL A 259 -19.33 19.51 -22.23
C VAL A 259 -20.86 19.34 -22.25
N ASN A 260 -21.56 20.29 -22.86
CA ASN A 260 -23.02 20.26 -22.97
C ASN A 260 -23.48 19.57 -24.27
N ASP A 261 -24.80 19.42 -24.43
CA ASP A 261 -25.44 18.81 -25.61
C ASP A 261 -25.18 19.54 -26.95
N ASN A 262 -24.49 20.69 -26.94
CA ASN A 262 -24.07 21.42 -28.14
C ASN A 262 -22.55 21.35 -28.36
N ASP A 263 -21.91 20.29 -27.85
CA ASP A 263 -20.46 20.00 -27.96
C ASP A 263 -19.57 21.18 -27.51
N SER A 264 -20.07 21.95 -26.53
CA SER A 264 -19.39 23.14 -26.02
C SER A 264 -18.98 22.92 -24.57
N LEU A 265 -17.72 23.24 -24.26
CA LEU A 265 -17.23 23.26 -22.89
C LEU A 265 -17.85 24.44 -22.12
N VAL A 266 -18.57 24.13 -21.05
CA VAL A 266 -19.28 25.08 -20.20
C VAL A 266 -18.71 25.05 -18.78
N ILE A 267 -18.57 26.23 -18.18
CA ILE A 267 -18.27 26.38 -16.76
C ILE A 267 -19.61 26.45 -16.01
N PRO A 268 -19.85 25.61 -14.99
CA PRO A 268 -21.06 25.68 -14.20
C PRO A 268 -21.27 27.08 -13.59
N PHE A 269 -22.51 27.55 -13.60
CA PHE A 269 -22.85 28.87 -13.04
C PHE A 269 -22.57 28.95 -11.54
N GLU A 270 -22.71 27.82 -10.83
CA GLU A 270 -22.35 27.69 -9.43
C GLU A 270 -20.93 27.16 -9.27
N SER A 271 -20.10 27.92 -8.55
CA SER A 271 -18.68 27.64 -8.31
C SER A 271 -18.40 26.34 -7.53
N SER A 272 -19.45 25.65 -7.07
CA SER A 272 -19.44 24.47 -6.20
C SER A 272 -20.36 23.36 -6.70
N THR A 273 -20.56 23.23 -8.01
CA THR A 273 -21.42 22.18 -8.58
C THR A 273 -20.86 20.79 -8.21
N SER A 274 -21.61 20.04 -7.41
CA SER A 274 -21.30 18.69 -6.90
C SER A 274 -21.62 17.57 -7.91
N VAL A 275 -22.37 17.88 -8.96
CA VAL A 275 -22.90 16.91 -9.93
C VAL A 275 -22.78 17.47 -11.36
N CYS A 276 -22.21 16.71 -12.28
CA CYS A 276 -22.14 17.09 -13.70
C CYS A 276 -22.08 15.86 -14.62
N GLY A 277 -22.46 16.06 -15.88
CA GLY A 277 -22.57 14.99 -16.87
C GLY A 277 -23.84 14.14 -16.72
N ASP A 278 -24.03 13.18 -17.62
CA ASP A 278 -25.13 12.22 -17.56
C ASP A 278 -24.80 11.07 -16.59
N LEU A 279 -25.50 11.04 -15.46
CA LEU A 279 -25.29 10.07 -14.38
C LEU A 279 -25.61 8.61 -14.75
N ILE A 280 -26.12 8.34 -15.95
CA ILE A 280 -26.21 6.99 -16.51
C ILE A 280 -24.79 6.44 -16.80
N HIS A 281 -23.86 7.32 -17.18
CA HIS A 281 -22.47 7.00 -17.51
C HIS A 281 -21.57 7.26 -16.31
N ASP A 282 -21.53 6.33 -15.35
CA ASP A 282 -20.93 6.53 -14.02
C ASP A 282 -19.44 6.17 -13.92
N HIS A 283 -18.74 6.00 -15.05
CA HIS A 283 -17.31 5.68 -15.07
C HIS A 283 -16.48 6.75 -14.33
N GLY A 284 -16.79 8.04 -14.54
CA GLY A 284 -16.10 9.16 -13.89
C GLY A 284 -16.27 9.19 -12.37
N GLN A 285 -17.42 8.76 -11.86
CA GLN A 285 -17.66 8.61 -10.42
C GLN A 285 -16.71 7.55 -9.82
N ILE A 286 -16.54 6.41 -10.51
CA ILE A 286 -15.64 5.35 -10.06
C ILE A 286 -14.20 5.86 -10.06
N VAL A 287 -13.78 6.52 -11.15
CA VAL A 287 -12.44 7.08 -11.30
C VAL A 287 -12.13 8.09 -10.20
N ALA A 288 -13.04 9.03 -9.94
CA ALA A 288 -12.89 9.99 -8.85
C ALA A 288 -12.86 9.33 -7.47
N ASN A 289 -13.65 8.28 -7.27
CA ASN A 289 -13.66 7.53 -6.01
C ASN A 289 -12.32 6.81 -5.78
N MET A 290 -11.72 6.19 -6.82
CA MET A 290 -10.41 5.53 -6.70
C MET A 290 -9.28 6.53 -6.46
N ALA A 291 -9.37 7.74 -7.02
CA ALA A 291 -8.37 8.78 -6.80
C ALA A 291 -8.41 9.32 -5.36
N GLY A 292 -9.59 9.76 -4.90
CA GLY A 292 -9.71 10.48 -3.62
C GLY A 292 -11.01 10.27 -2.87
N GLY A 293 -11.69 9.15 -3.04
CA GLY A 293 -12.76 8.74 -2.15
C GLY A 293 -12.26 8.47 -0.73
N SER A 294 -13.06 8.85 0.27
CA SER A 294 -12.69 8.70 1.68
C SER A 294 -12.56 7.23 2.11
N LYS A 295 -13.31 6.30 1.50
CA LYS A 295 -13.24 4.86 1.82
C LYS A 295 -12.49 4.07 0.76
N ASN A 296 -12.71 4.35 -0.52
CA ASN A 296 -12.16 3.55 -1.61
C ASN A 296 -11.01 4.22 -2.38
N GLY A 297 -10.67 5.46 -2.06
CA GLY A 297 -9.61 6.22 -2.74
C GLY A 297 -8.25 6.18 -2.03
N ALA A 298 -7.20 6.34 -2.84
CA ALA A 298 -5.82 6.38 -2.38
C ALA A 298 -5.47 7.72 -1.67
N ALA A 299 -5.86 8.87 -2.25
CA ALA A 299 -5.58 10.20 -1.68
C ALA A 299 -6.82 10.83 -1.04
N LYS A 300 -7.13 10.40 0.17
CA LYS A 300 -8.39 10.73 0.85
C LYS A 300 -8.61 12.23 1.10
N LYS A 301 -7.53 13.00 1.27
CA LYS A 301 -7.57 14.45 1.55
C LYS A 301 -7.27 15.32 0.32
N ALA A 302 -7.00 14.73 -0.84
CA ALA A 302 -6.75 15.48 -2.07
C ALA A 302 -7.97 16.25 -2.57
N ASN A 303 -7.72 17.39 -3.20
CA ASN A 303 -8.73 18.11 -3.95
C ASN A 303 -9.05 17.35 -5.24
N ILE A 304 -10.32 17.26 -5.60
CA ILE A 304 -10.79 16.64 -6.84
C ILE A 304 -11.49 17.71 -7.69
N TYR A 305 -10.95 17.97 -8.88
CA TYR A 305 -11.56 18.84 -9.87
C TYR A 305 -11.96 18.03 -11.09
N ALA A 306 -13.26 17.91 -11.31
CA ALA A 306 -13.80 17.10 -12.40
C ALA A 306 -14.18 17.95 -13.62
N ILE A 307 -13.84 17.44 -14.80
CA ILE A 307 -14.31 17.92 -16.09
C ILE A 307 -15.09 16.79 -16.75
N SER A 308 -16.40 16.98 -16.91
CA SER A 308 -17.28 16.00 -17.54
C SER A 308 -17.22 16.11 -19.07
N ILE A 309 -17.02 14.98 -19.74
CA ILE A 309 -17.08 14.83 -21.20
C ILE A 309 -18.13 13.76 -21.55
N PRO A 310 -18.82 13.84 -22.68
CA PRO A 310 -19.89 12.92 -23.00
C PRO A 310 -19.30 11.58 -23.46
N GLU A 311 -20.09 10.54 -23.26
CA GLU A 311 -19.87 9.21 -23.83
C GLU A 311 -21.09 8.88 -24.68
N ASP A 312 -20.88 8.31 -25.86
CA ASP A 312 -21.99 7.91 -26.71
C ASP A 312 -22.64 6.57 -26.26
N LYS A 313 -23.63 6.13 -27.03
CA LYS A 313 -24.38 4.90 -26.74
C LYS A 313 -23.54 3.62 -26.85
N ASP A 314 -22.41 3.69 -27.55
CA ASP A 314 -21.49 2.59 -27.78
C ASP A 314 -20.25 2.69 -26.86
N PHE A 315 -20.30 3.55 -25.84
CA PHE A 315 -19.26 3.77 -24.85
C PHE A 315 -17.96 4.40 -25.41
N PHE A 316 -18.09 5.22 -26.45
CA PHE A 316 -16.97 5.97 -27.02
C PHE A 316 -16.95 7.43 -26.56
N ILE A 317 -15.73 7.92 -26.34
CA ILE A 317 -15.38 9.31 -26.05
C ILE A 317 -14.67 9.88 -27.28
N TYR A 318 -14.90 11.16 -27.58
CA TYR A 318 -14.38 11.82 -28.77
C TYR A 318 -13.30 12.86 -28.47
N MET A 319 -12.34 13.00 -29.39
CA MET A 319 -11.24 13.99 -29.27
C MET A 319 -11.75 15.44 -29.24
N GLU A 320 -12.88 15.71 -29.88
CA GLU A 320 -13.47 17.05 -29.93
C GLU A 320 -13.95 17.54 -28.56
N ASP A 321 -14.23 16.62 -27.63
CA ASP A 321 -14.59 16.94 -26.23
C ASP A 321 -13.35 16.98 -25.33
N VAL A 322 -12.40 16.08 -25.57
CA VAL A 322 -11.18 15.93 -24.77
C VAL A 322 -10.22 17.12 -24.97
N LEU A 323 -10.01 17.59 -26.20
CA LEU A 323 -9.06 18.68 -26.47
C LEU A 323 -9.47 20.02 -25.82
N PRO A 324 -10.74 20.48 -25.89
CA PRO A 324 -11.18 21.65 -25.14
C PRO A 324 -11.05 21.48 -23.61
N ALA A 325 -11.35 20.29 -23.08
CA ALA A 325 -11.18 19.99 -21.66
C ALA A 325 -9.70 20.14 -21.23
N LEU A 326 -8.76 19.57 -21.99
CA LEU A 326 -7.32 19.71 -21.71
C LEU A 326 -6.84 21.16 -21.86
N GLN A 327 -7.36 21.88 -22.85
CA GLN A 327 -7.05 23.30 -23.01
C GLN A 327 -7.54 24.13 -21.81
N TYR A 328 -8.67 23.76 -21.21
CA TYR A 328 -9.17 24.35 -19.98
C TYR A 328 -8.29 24.02 -18.77
N VAL A 329 -7.83 22.76 -18.65
CA VAL A 329 -6.84 22.36 -17.62
C VAL A 329 -5.61 23.25 -17.71
N LEU A 330 -4.98 23.31 -18.90
CA LEU A 330 -3.77 24.08 -19.16
C LEU A 330 -3.92 25.55 -18.78
N LYS A 331 -5.08 26.15 -19.05
CA LYS A 331 -5.28 27.59 -18.86
C LYS A 331 -5.66 27.99 -17.44
N TYR A 332 -6.33 27.12 -16.68
CA TYR A 332 -7.01 27.52 -15.45
C TYR A 332 -6.79 26.63 -14.23
N LEU A 333 -6.36 25.37 -14.39
CA LEU A 333 -6.37 24.41 -13.29
C LEU A 333 -4.96 24.01 -12.81
N ILE A 334 -3.90 24.36 -13.54
CA ILE A 334 -2.55 23.96 -13.14
C ILE A 334 -2.04 24.88 -12.03
N ARG A 335 -1.87 24.30 -10.84
CA ARG A 335 -0.92 24.77 -9.82
C ARG A 335 0.41 24.02 -10.03
N PRO A 336 1.50 24.71 -10.45
CA PRO A 336 2.78 24.08 -10.70
C PRO A 336 3.24 23.21 -9.53
N HIS A 337 3.66 21.98 -9.81
CA HIS A 337 4.12 20.98 -8.84
C HIS A 337 3.11 20.60 -7.75
N LYS A 338 1.84 20.95 -7.92
CA LYS A 338 0.72 20.60 -7.02
C LYS A 338 -0.49 20.03 -7.75
N THR A 339 -0.33 19.70 -9.04
CA THR A 339 -1.43 19.22 -9.89
C THR A 339 -1.08 17.88 -10.52
N VAL A 340 -1.99 16.91 -10.38
CA VAL A 340 -1.98 15.61 -11.05
C VAL A 340 -3.19 15.54 -11.97
N VAL A 341 -2.97 15.33 -13.27
CA VAL A 341 -4.05 15.18 -14.26
C VAL A 341 -4.24 13.70 -14.55
N ASN A 342 -5.41 13.17 -14.21
CA ASN A 342 -5.79 11.78 -14.47
C ASN A 342 -6.65 11.68 -15.74
N ILE A 343 -6.20 10.87 -16.69
CA ILE A 343 -6.91 10.57 -17.93
C ILE A 343 -7.13 9.06 -18.03
N SER A 344 -8.36 8.63 -17.74
CA SER A 344 -8.76 7.22 -17.64
C SER A 344 -9.39 6.69 -18.94
N HIS A 345 -9.09 7.31 -20.07
CA HIS A 345 -9.52 6.91 -21.40
C HIS A 345 -8.34 6.93 -22.39
N ARG A 346 -8.51 6.30 -23.55
CA ARG A 346 -7.46 6.19 -24.57
C ARG A 346 -8.01 6.34 -25.99
N PHE A 347 -7.12 6.64 -26.91
CA PHE A 347 -7.38 6.63 -28.36
C PHE A 347 -6.33 5.77 -29.06
N ILE A 348 -6.73 5.15 -30.17
CA ILE A 348 -5.85 4.37 -31.04
C ILE A 348 -5.71 5.17 -32.33
N ILE A 349 -4.50 5.67 -32.61
CA ILE A 349 -4.27 6.56 -33.74
C ILE A 349 -2.87 6.39 -34.34
N GLU A 350 -2.74 6.69 -35.63
CA GLU A 350 -1.44 6.74 -36.29
C GLU A 350 -0.57 7.91 -35.79
N LYS A 351 0.73 7.69 -35.72
CA LYS A 351 1.70 8.69 -35.22
C LYS A 351 1.75 9.98 -36.02
N ASP A 352 1.51 9.91 -37.33
CA ASP A 352 1.60 11.07 -38.22
C ASP A 352 0.30 11.90 -38.29
N ASP A 353 -0.78 11.41 -37.67
CA ASP A 353 -2.06 12.08 -37.59
C ASP A 353 -1.97 13.46 -36.90
N LEU A 354 -2.81 14.41 -37.32
CA LEU A 354 -2.86 15.75 -36.74
C LEU A 354 -3.42 15.75 -35.31
N PHE A 355 -4.39 14.88 -34.99
CA PHE A 355 -4.89 14.70 -33.62
C PHE A 355 -3.81 14.15 -32.70
N TYR A 356 -2.96 13.22 -33.18
CA TYR A 356 -1.82 12.73 -32.41
C TYR A 356 -0.90 13.89 -32.01
N LYS A 357 -0.52 14.73 -32.98
CA LYS A 357 0.38 15.88 -32.75
C LYS A 357 -0.26 16.89 -31.80
N GLN A 358 -1.51 17.29 -32.05
CA GLN A 358 -2.21 18.27 -31.23
C GLN A 358 -2.38 17.78 -29.78
N TYR A 359 -2.77 16.51 -29.58
CA TYR A 359 -2.93 15.96 -28.24
C TYR A 359 -1.59 15.89 -27.51
N LYS A 360 -0.54 15.42 -28.21
CA LYS A 360 0.81 15.40 -27.66
C LYS A 360 1.29 16.79 -27.24
N ASP A 361 1.06 17.81 -28.06
CA ASP A 361 1.49 19.18 -27.78
C ASP A 361 0.78 19.75 -26.55
N VAL A 362 -0.54 19.58 -26.43
CA VAL A 362 -1.29 20.03 -25.25
C VAL A 362 -0.82 19.31 -23.98
N ILE A 363 -0.56 18.01 -24.05
CA ILE A 363 -0.03 17.23 -22.92
C ILE A 363 1.37 17.71 -22.51
N ASN A 364 2.23 18.01 -23.49
CA ASN A 364 3.56 18.56 -23.20
C ASN A 364 3.46 19.92 -22.49
N GLU A 365 2.57 20.80 -22.93
CA GLU A 365 2.37 22.11 -22.30
C GLU A 365 1.82 21.97 -20.87
N ILE A 366 0.89 21.04 -20.63
CA ILE A 366 0.40 20.74 -19.27
C ILE A 366 1.55 20.31 -18.35
N THR A 367 2.43 19.42 -18.84
CA THR A 367 3.59 18.98 -18.07
C THR A 367 4.64 20.09 -17.91
N ASN A 368 4.81 20.97 -18.91
CA ASN A 368 5.73 22.12 -18.85
C ASN A 368 5.30 23.16 -17.81
N GLU A 369 3.99 23.36 -17.61
CA GLU A 369 3.42 24.19 -16.53
C GLU A 369 3.54 23.53 -15.13
N GLY A 370 4.15 22.34 -15.05
CA GLY A 370 4.49 21.68 -13.80
C GLY A 370 3.45 20.70 -13.27
N ALA A 371 2.45 20.32 -14.07
CA ALA A 371 1.55 19.22 -13.72
C ALA A 371 2.15 17.85 -14.04
N ILE A 372 1.70 16.80 -13.34
CA ILE A 372 2.02 15.41 -13.67
C ILE A 372 0.80 14.77 -14.33
N VAL A 373 0.95 14.22 -15.54
CA VAL A 373 -0.14 13.56 -16.25
C VAL A 373 -0.04 12.04 -16.11
N VAL A 374 -1.12 11.40 -15.64
CA VAL A 374 -1.23 9.95 -15.42
C VAL A 374 -2.33 9.40 -16.30
N VAL A 375 -2.02 8.33 -17.05
CA VAL A 375 -2.89 7.86 -18.15
C VAL A 375 -3.07 6.34 -18.16
N SER A 376 -4.21 5.86 -18.65
CA SER A 376 -4.51 4.42 -18.73
C SER A 376 -3.86 3.75 -19.95
N ALA A 377 -3.34 2.53 -19.78
CA ALA A 377 -2.76 1.76 -20.87
C ALA A 377 -3.80 1.20 -21.86
N GLY A 378 -5.06 1.00 -21.44
CA GLY A 378 -6.12 0.36 -22.24
C GLY A 378 -6.39 -1.09 -21.86
N ASN A 379 -7.48 -1.65 -22.39
CA ASN A 379 -8.11 -2.89 -21.91
C ASN A 379 -8.31 -3.95 -23.02
N GLU A 380 -7.43 -3.97 -24.03
CA GLU A 380 -7.59 -4.79 -25.25
C GLU A 380 -6.61 -5.96 -25.32
N GLU A 381 -5.84 -6.19 -24.25
CA GLU A 381 -4.77 -7.20 -24.23
C GLU A 381 -3.75 -6.98 -25.36
N SER A 382 -3.49 -5.72 -25.70
CA SER A 382 -2.67 -5.31 -26.84
C SER A 382 -1.39 -4.57 -26.41
N ASP A 383 -0.40 -4.55 -27.29
CA ASP A 383 0.80 -3.73 -27.12
C ASP A 383 0.46 -2.25 -27.38
N VAL A 384 0.68 -1.38 -26.38
CA VAL A 384 0.39 0.06 -26.48
C VAL A 384 1.22 0.75 -27.57
N ASP A 385 2.40 0.21 -27.87
CA ASP A 385 3.33 0.72 -28.87
C ASP A 385 3.00 0.23 -30.30
N PHE A 386 2.18 -0.82 -30.42
CA PHE A 386 1.84 -1.46 -31.69
C PHE A 386 0.42 -2.07 -31.66
N ASN A 387 -0.60 -1.22 -31.64
CA ASN A 387 -1.98 -1.64 -31.68
C ASN A 387 -2.41 -1.83 -33.15
N THR A 388 -2.40 -3.06 -33.68
CA THR A 388 -2.89 -3.37 -35.03
C THR A 388 -4.10 -4.28 -34.98
N SER A 389 -5.09 -4.00 -35.85
CA SER A 389 -6.23 -4.91 -36.07
C SER A 389 -5.88 -6.10 -36.98
N GLU A 390 -4.71 -6.10 -37.65
CA GLU A 390 -4.25 -7.17 -38.53
C GLU A 390 -2.73 -7.42 -38.40
N GLU A 391 -2.31 -8.69 -38.47
CA GLU A 391 -0.92 -9.16 -38.28
C GLU A 391 0.07 -8.74 -39.38
N ILE A 392 -0.36 -8.02 -40.42
CA ILE A 392 0.36 -8.00 -41.70
C ILE A 392 1.42 -6.89 -41.78
N ASP A 393 1.36 -5.82 -40.98
CA ASP A 393 2.43 -4.81 -40.99
C ASP A 393 2.64 -4.11 -39.63
N LYS A 394 3.62 -4.61 -38.84
CA LYS A 394 4.03 -3.99 -37.56
C LYS A 394 4.77 -2.65 -37.74
N SER A 395 5.04 -2.22 -38.98
CA SER A 395 5.75 -0.96 -39.25
C SER A 395 4.84 0.26 -39.33
N ILE A 396 3.51 0.07 -39.39
CA ILE A 396 2.48 1.12 -39.44
C ILE A 396 1.42 0.85 -38.35
N GLY A 397 1.87 0.56 -37.13
CA GLY A 397 0.96 0.28 -36.02
C GLY A 397 0.28 1.54 -35.49
N ASN A 398 -1.02 1.47 -35.20
CA ASN A 398 -1.65 2.53 -34.43
C ASN A 398 -1.08 2.52 -33.01
N LEU A 399 -0.96 3.70 -32.42
CA LEU A 399 -0.43 3.89 -31.08
C LEU A 399 -1.58 4.11 -30.10
N THR A 400 -1.43 3.56 -28.90
CA THR A 400 -2.34 3.85 -27.80
C THR A 400 -1.93 5.17 -27.13
N ILE A 401 -2.66 6.25 -27.42
CA ILE A 401 -2.42 7.57 -26.82
C ILE A 401 -3.47 7.90 -25.77
N PRO A 402 -3.13 8.68 -24.73
CA PRO A 402 -1.83 9.32 -24.50
C PRO A 402 -0.74 8.43 -23.86
N CYS A 403 -0.98 7.13 -23.63
CA CYS A 403 -0.04 6.22 -22.97
C CYS A 403 1.39 6.25 -23.55
N VAL A 404 1.55 6.23 -24.87
CA VAL A 404 2.89 6.24 -25.51
C VAL A 404 3.60 7.61 -25.45
N PHE A 405 2.99 8.65 -24.87
CA PHE A 405 3.62 9.95 -24.76
C PHE A 405 4.63 9.96 -23.61
N SER A 406 5.89 10.28 -23.93
CA SER A 406 7.02 10.26 -22.97
C SER A 406 6.83 11.15 -21.73
N ASN A 407 5.99 12.19 -21.85
CA ASN A 407 5.70 13.16 -20.79
C ASN A 407 4.48 12.79 -19.93
N THR A 408 3.98 11.56 -20.07
CA THR A 408 2.92 10.97 -19.23
C THR A 408 3.45 9.80 -18.43
N ILE A 409 2.81 9.47 -17.32
CA ILE A 409 3.01 8.22 -16.60
C ILE A 409 1.92 7.26 -17.08
N CYS A 410 2.28 6.29 -17.92
CA CYS A 410 1.34 5.28 -18.40
C CYS A 410 1.19 4.11 -17.41
N VAL A 411 -0.06 3.76 -17.09
CA VAL A 411 -0.41 2.80 -16.05
C VAL A 411 -1.09 1.55 -16.62
N GLY A 412 -0.42 0.40 -16.46
CA GLY A 412 -0.99 -0.92 -16.70
C GLY A 412 -1.73 -1.48 -15.48
N GLY A 413 -2.43 -2.60 -15.66
CA GLY A 413 -3.20 -3.24 -14.60
C GLY A 413 -2.73 -4.63 -14.21
N ILE A 414 -2.49 -4.85 -12.92
CA ILE A 414 -2.27 -6.19 -12.34
C ILE A 414 -3.59 -6.85 -11.96
N ASP A 415 -3.63 -8.18 -11.93
CA ASP A 415 -4.75 -8.90 -11.35
C ASP A 415 -4.85 -8.60 -9.85
N SER A 416 -5.99 -8.08 -9.39
CA SER A 416 -6.20 -7.68 -8.00
C SER A 416 -7.48 -8.27 -7.42
N ARG A 417 -7.81 -9.51 -7.83
CA ARG A 417 -9.06 -10.20 -7.42
C ARG A 417 -8.88 -11.12 -6.22
N GLN A 418 -7.65 -11.60 -5.96
CA GLN A 418 -7.43 -12.74 -5.07
C GLN A 418 -6.92 -12.32 -3.70
N ALA A 419 -7.82 -12.17 -2.73
CA ALA A 419 -7.44 -11.89 -1.34
C ALA A 419 -6.88 -13.12 -0.60
N THR A 420 -7.22 -14.34 -1.04
CA THR A 420 -6.79 -15.61 -0.40
C THR A 420 -5.50 -16.18 -0.99
N TYR A 421 -5.26 -15.92 -2.27
CA TYR A 421 -4.03 -16.31 -2.99
C TYR A 421 -3.34 -15.03 -3.44
N PHE A 422 -2.87 -14.27 -2.46
CA PHE A 422 -2.37 -12.92 -2.68
C PHE A 422 -1.06 -12.88 -3.48
N ASP A 423 -0.32 -13.99 -3.52
CA ASP A 423 0.81 -14.25 -4.40
C ASP A 423 0.41 -14.13 -5.89
N LYS A 424 -0.84 -14.46 -6.23
CA LYS A 424 -1.35 -14.38 -7.60
C LYS A 424 -1.78 -12.98 -8.02
N ASN A 425 -1.67 -11.97 -7.15
CA ASN A 425 -1.99 -10.61 -7.56
C ASN A 425 -0.83 -9.95 -8.34
N TYR A 426 0.40 -10.48 -8.24
CA TYR A 426 1.57 -9.92 -8.93
C TYR A 426 1.73 -10.44 -10.37
N MET A 427 0.67 -10.32 -11.17
CA MET A 427 0.66 -10.70 -12.58
C MET A 427 -0.18 -9.73 -13.39
N LYS A 428 0.12 -9.60 -14.69
CA LYS A 428 -0.71 -8.81 -15.61
C LYS A 428 -2.17 -9.29 -15.56
N ALA A 429 -3.12 -8.38 -15.38
CA ALA A 429 -4.53 -8.70 -15.56
C ALA A 429 -4.80 -9.07 -17.02
N ASN A 430 -5.65 -10.08 -17.28
CA ASN A 430 -5.92 -10.57 -18.64
C ASN A 430 -6.22 -9.41 -19.60
N GLY A 431 -7.18 -8.55 -19.22
CA GLY A 431 -7.63 -7.40 -20.01
C GLY A 431 -6.61 -6.27 -20.18
N SER A 432 -5.57 -6.15 -19.34
CA SER A 432 -4.66 -4.99 -19.44
C SER A 432 -3.84 -5.03 -20.72
N ASN A 433 -3.73 -3.89 -21.40
CA ASN A 433 -2.67 -3.67 -22.39
C ASN A 433 -1.28 -3.79 -21.74
N TYR A 434 -0.28 -4.00 -22.58
CA TYR A 434 1.13 -4.15 -22.21
C TYR A 434 2.03 -3.37 -23.17
N GLY A 435 3.35 -3.40 -23.00
CA GLY A 435 4.30 -2.77 -23.93
C GLY A 435 5.36 -1.95 -23.20
N LYS A 436 6.39 -1.53 -23.94
CA LYS A 436 7.56 -0.82 -23.39
C LYS A 436 7.22 0.59 -22.90
N SER A 437 6.12 1.17 -23.38
CA SER A 437 5.65 2.49 -22.95
C SER A 437 4.85 2.48 -21.64
N ILE A 438 4.60 1.31 -21.03
CA ILE A 438 4.03 1.26 -19.68
C ILE A 438 5.12 1.56 -18.65
N ASP A 439 4.91 2.62 -17.87
CA ASP A 439 5.86 3.06 -16.84
C ASP A 439 5.68 2.28 -15.53
N ILE A 440 4.42 2.02 -15.13
CA ILE A 440 4.09 1.40 -13.84
C ILE A 440 2.76 0.64 -13.93
N TRP A 441 2.53 -0.25 -12.96
CA TRP A 441 1.31 -1.07 -12.88
C TRP A 441 0.58 -0.81 -11.57
N ALA A 442 -0.76 -0.87 -11.59
CA ALA A 442 -1.59 -0.71 -10.40
C ALA A 442 -2.77 -1.71 -10.42
N PRO A 443 -3.59 -1.82 -9.36
CA PRO A 443 -4.70 -2.78 -9.33
C PRO A 443 -5.67 -2.56 -10.50
N PHE A 444 -5.99 -3.62 -11.25
CA PHE A 444 -6.94 -3.55 -12.38
C PHE A 444 -8.39 -3.66 -11.94
N TYR A 445 -8.67 -4.48 -10.92
CA TYR A 445 -10.01 -4.74 -10.41
C TYR A 445 -10.27 -3.99 -9.10
N VAL A 446 -11.41 -3.31 -9.03
CA VAL A 446 -11.82 -2.50 -7.89
C VAL A 446 -13.23 -2.84 -7.43
N TYR A 447 -13.50 -2.59 -6.15
CA TYR A 447 -14.84 -2.65 -5.57
C TYR A 447 -15.21 -1.27 -5.06
N THR A 448 -16.39 -0.77 -5.43
CA THR A 448 -16.77 0.62 -5.21
C THR A 448 -18.27 0.79 -5.06
N LYS A 449 -18.69 1.99 -4.64
CA LYS A 449 -20.08 2.44 -4.68
C LYS A 449 -20.18 3.71 -5.52
N VAL A 450 -21.19 3.77 -6.38
CA VAL A 450 -21.53 4.95 -7.20
C VAL A 450 -22.97 5.36 -6.96
N MET A 451 -23.29 6.63 -7.22
CA MET A 451 -24.63 7.15 -7.08
C MET A 451 -25.32 7.16 -8.45
N ARG A 452 -26.36 6.34 -8.58
CA ARG A 452 -27.18 6.29 -9.79
C ARG A 452 -28.63 6.59 -9.41
N PHE A 453 -29.21 7.62 -10.02
CA PHE A 453 -30.58 8.09 -9.71
C PHE A 453 -30.83 8.33 -8.20
N GLY A 454 -29.83 8.86 -7.48
CA GLY A 454 -29.93 9.13 -6.04
C GLY A 454 -29.82 7.89 -5.14
N ILE A 455 -29.49 6.71 -5.69
CA ILE A 455 -29.33 5.47 -4.94
C ILE A 455 -27.87 5.00 -5.03
N PRO A 456 -27.22 4.63 -3.91
CA PRO A 456 -25.89 4.05 -3.93
C PRO A 456 -25.94 2.60 -4.43
N ILE A 457 -25.20 2.30 -5.51
CA ILE A 457 -25.10 0.98 -6.12
C ILE A 457 -23.67 0.45 -5.95
N ASN A 458 -23.54 -0.81 -5.55
CA ASN A 458 -22.24 -1.48 -5.47
C ASN A 458 -21.78 -1.94 -6.87
N PHE A 459 -20.52 -1.68 -7.19
CA PHE A 459 -19.89 -2.13 -8.42
C PHE A 459 -18.63 -2.95 -8.14
N SER A 460 -18.41 -3.95 -8.99
CA SER A 460 -17.12 -4.59 -9.17
C SER A 460 -16.79 -4.52 -10.66
N CYS A 461 -15.67 -3.90 -10.99
CA CYS A 461 -15.27 -3.61 -12.36
C CYS A 461 -13.76 -3.74 -12.50
N GLY A 462 -13.31 -3.99 -13.73
CA GLY A 462 -11.91 -4.14 -14.08
C GLY A 462 -11.54 -3.23 -15.24
N GLY A 463 -10.40 -2.57 -15.15
CA GLY A 463 -9.88 -1.68 -16.19
C GLY A 463 -8.63 -0.94 -15.74
N THR A 464 -7.73 -0.69 -16.68
CA THR A 464 -6.59 0.23 -16.48
C THR A 464 -7.08 1.64 -16.15
N SER A 465 -8.30 2.00 -16.57
CA SER A 465 -9.01 3.22 -16.17
C SER A 465 -9.20 3.37 -14.65
N PHE A 466 -9.12 2.28 -13.87
CA PHE A 466 -9.14 2.30 -12.40
C PHE A 466 -7.73 2.20 -11.80
N SER A 467 -6.79 1.58 -12.51
CA SER A 467 -5.37 1.58 -12.16
C SER A 467 -4.79 3.00 -12.17
N THR A 468 -5.12 3.79 -13.19
CA THR A 468 -4.68 5.19 -13.37
C THR A 468 -5.02 6.11 -12.19
N PRO A 469 -6.28 6.18 -11.70
CA PRO A 469 -6.63 7.07 -10.58
C PRO A 469 -6.06 6.59 -9.25
N LEU A 470 -5.87 5.27 -9.05
CA LEU A 470 -5.14 4.78 -7.87
C LEU A 470 -3.69 5.29 -7.89
N THR A 471 -3.03 5.25 -9.04
CA THR A 471 -1.68 5.82 -9.22
C THR A 471 -1.68 7.34 -9.02
N ALA A 472 -2.64 8.07 -9.58
CA ALA A 472 -2.76 9.52 -9.37
C ALA A 472 -2.95 9.87 -7.89
N GLY A 473 -3.74 9.09 -7.16
CA GLY A 473 -3.89 9.23 -5.72
C GLY A 473 -2.59 8.95 -4.96
N VAL A 474 -1.87 7.86 -5.26
CA VAL A 474 -0.56 7.59 -4.63
C VAL A 474 0.42 8.74 -4.88
N ILE A 475 0.49 9.26 -6.12
CA ILE A 475 1.29 10.45 -6.46
C ILE A 475 0.90 11.65 -5.60
N ALA A 476 -0.39 11.92 -5.43
CA ALA A 476 -0.86 13.01 -4.58
C ALA A 476 -0.45 12.82 -3.11
N THR A 477 -0.51 11.59 -2.57
CA THR A 477 -0.05 11.32 -1.20
C THR A 477 1.45 11.57 -1.02
N ILE A 478 2.27 11.26 -2.04
CA ILE A 478 3.70 11.53 -2.02
C ILE A 478 3.97 13.04 -2.07
N MET A 479 3.28 13.76 -2.96
CA MET A 479 3.44 15.22 -3.09
C MET A 479 3.02 15.96 -1.83
N SER A 480 1.93 15.54 -1.17
CA SER A 480 1.50 16.16 0.10
C SER A 480 2.44 15.85 1.26
N GLU A 481 3.10 14.70 1.23
CA GLU A 481 4.03 14.27 2.28
C GLU A 481 5.39 14.97 2.19
N PHE A 482 5.81 15.31 0.98
CA PHE A 482 7.07 16.01 0.71
C PHE A 482 6.82 17.37 0.04
N PRO A 483 6.17 18.32 0.73
CA PRO A 483 5.73 19.59 0.14
C PRO A 483 6.89 20.51 -0.30
N ASP A 484 8.11 20.26 0.19
CA ASP A 484 9.32 21.01 -0.17
C ASP A 484 9.98 20.50 -1.46
N ILE A 485 9.48 19.39 -2.05
CA ILE A 485 10.01 18.82 -3.29
C ILE A 485 9.10 19.17 -4.46
N GLU A 486 9.64 19.89 -5.44
CA GLU A 486 8.96 20.16 -6.70
C GLU A 486 9.06 18.95 -7.63
N PHE A 487 8.07 18.05 -7.54
CA PHE A 487 8.04 16.87 -8.40
C PHE A 487 7.68 17.24 -9.84
N THR A 488 8.55 16.83 -10.77
CA THR A 488 8.26 16.67 -12.21
C THR A 488 7.84 15.23 -12.51
N LYS A 489 7.35 14.96 -13.73
CA LYS A 489 7.08 13.59 -14.22
C LYS A 489 8.24 12.64 -13.96
N ASN A 490 9.47 13.03 -14.31
CA ASN A 490 10.64 12.15 -14.23
C ASN A 490 11.09 11.90 -12.78
N SER A 491 11.12 12.94 -11.94
CA SER A 491 11.45 12.78 -10.52
C SER A 491 10.40 11.97 -9.77
N MET A 492 9.11 12.17 -10.11
CA MET A 492 8.03 11.36 -9.54
C MET A 492 8.12 9.90 -9.99
N LEU A 493 8.31 9.63 -11.28
CA LEU A 493 8.45 8.25 -11.77
C LEU A 493 9.66 7.56 -11.12
N LYS A 494 10.79 8.25 -10.98
CA LYS A 494 11.96 7.72 -10.25
C LYS A 494 11.62 7.37 -8.80
N HIS A 495 10.86 8.23 -8.11
CA HIS A 495 10.41 7.98 -6.75
C HIS A 495 9.48 6.75 -6.68
N LEU A 496 8.51 6.66 -7.58
CA LEU A 496 7.58 5.52 -7.64
C LEU A 496 8.31 4.20 -7.91
N LEU A 497 9.21 4.18 -8.90
CA LEU A 497 9.97 2.97 -9.25
C LEU A 497 10.90 2.50 -8.13
N LYS A 498 11.47 3.43 -7.35
CA LYS A 498 12.30 3.10 -6.19
C LYS A 498 11.52 2.32 -5.13
N ASN A 499 10.24 2.66 -4.93
CA ASN A 499 9.41 2.07 -3.88
C ASN A 499 8.51 0.94 -4.41
N ALA A 500 8.45 0.74 -5.73
CA ALA A 500 7.60 -0.24 -6.37
C ALA A 500 7.98 -1.70 -6.02
N THR A 501 6.99 -2.59 -6.11
CA THR A 501 7.19 -4.04 -6.02
C THR A 501 7.37 -4.61 -7.42
N PRO A 502 8.52 -5.22 -7.76
CA PRO A 502 8.67 -5.80 -9.08
C PRO A 502 7.90 -7.10 -9.23
N PHE A 503 7.48 -7.38 -10.46
CA PHE A 503 6.88 -8.63 -10.87
C PHE A 503 7.26 -8.95 -12.32
N TYR A 504 7.09 -10.21 -12.72
CA TYR A 504 7.48 -10.67 -14.05
C TYR A 504 6.28 -10.78 -14.99
N PHE A 505 6.46 -10.29 -16.20
CA PHE A 505 5.56 -10.51 -17.32
C PHE A 505 6.39 -10.56 -18.61
N ASN A 506 6.15 -11.56 -19.47
CA ASN A 506 6.91 -11.79 -20.71
C ASN A 506 8.44 -11.78 -20.55
N ASP A 507 8.94 -12.39 -19.47
CA ASP A 507 10.37 -12.42 -19.12
C ASP A 507 11.03 -11.05 -18.88
N GLU A 508 10.22 -10.01 -18.71
CA GLU A 508 10.64 -8.66 -18.34
C GLU A 508 10.17 -8.31 -16.92
N VAL A 509 11.01 -7.53 -16.22
CA VAL A 509 10.64 -6.97 -14.92
C VAL A 509 9.78 -5.74 -15.13
N HIS A 510 8.63 -5.76 -14.50
CA HIS A 510 7.70 -4.65 -14.41
C HIS A 510 7.49 -4.25 -12.95
N TYR A 511 6.99 -3.04 -12.73
CA TYR A 511 6.93 -2.44 -11.40
C TYR A 511 5.47 -2.18 -11.01
N PHE A 512 5.02 -2.84 -9.96
CA PHE A 512 3.74 -2.59 -9.31
C PHE A 512 3.87 -1.45 -8.29
N ILE A 513 2.99 -0.47 -8.38
CA ILE A 513 3.03 0.73 -7.55
C ILE A 513 2.87 0.40 -6.06
N ASN A 514 3.65 1.09 -5.24
CA ASN A 514 3.53 1.07 -3.80
C ASN A 514 3.81 2.49 -3.26
N ASN A 515 3.14 2.88 -2.19
CA ASN A 515 3.22 4.24 -1.62
C ASN A 515 4.44 4.49 -0.73
N GLY A 516 5.32 3.51 -0.57
CA GLY A 516 6.54 3.57 0.25
C GLY A 516 6.57 2.58 1.40
N LYS A 517 5.43 1.98 1.79
CA LYS A 517 5.38 0.96 2.84
C LYS A 517 5.54 -0.44 2.24
N GLN A 518 6.67 -1.10 2.51
CA GLN A 518 6.98 -2.43 1.97
C GLN A 518 6.96 -3.53 3.03
N ILE A 519 7.10 -3.23 4.34
CA ILE A 519 6.99 -4.25 5.40
C ILE A 519 5.65 -4.99 5.26
N VAL A 520 5.66 -6.32 5.29
CA VAL A 520 4.45 -7.15 5.17
C VAL A 520 4.11 -7.75 6.53
N TYR A 521 2.98 -7.37 7.13
CA TYR A 521 2.50 -7.96 8.38
C TYR A 521 1.56 -9.15 8.10
N SER A 522 1.58 -10.17 8.97
CA SER A 522 0.56 -11.23 8.96
C SER A 522 -0.56 -10.83 9.93
N LYS A 523 -1.81 -10.88 9.47
CA LYS A 523 -2.97 -10.48 10.30
C LYS A 523 -3.09 -11.28 11.61
N ASP A 524 -2.68 -12.54 11.57
CA ASP A 524 -2.70 -13.46 12.72
C ASP A 524 -1.35 -13.55 13.46
N GLU A 525 -0.42 -12.65 13.14
CA GLU A 525 0.94 -12.58 13.69
C GLU A 525 1.79 -13.84 13.46
N LYS A 526 1.36 -14.76 12.58
CA LYS A 526 2.14 -15.94 12.19
C LYS A 526 3.01 -15.65 10.98
N TYR A 527 4.31 -15.84 11.17
CA TYR A 527 5.33 -15.64 10.15
C TYR A 527 6.08 -16.94 9.91
N TYR A 528 6.43 -17.18 8.66
CA TYR A 528 7.20 -18.34 8.22
C TYR A 528 8.59 -17.94 7.70
N GLY A 529 9.03 -16.71 7.95
CA GLY A 529 10.32 -16.18 7.53
C GLY A 529 10.78 -15.01 8.42
N CYS A 530 11.81 -14.28 8.00
CA CYS A 530 12.28 -13.07 8.66
C CYS A 530 12.47 -11.92 7.65
N GLY A 531 12.79 -10.71 8.14
CA GLY A 531 12.97 -9.52 7.32
C GLY A 531 11.67 -8.80 6.95
N ILE A 532 11.76 -7.79 6.09
CA ILE A 532 10.67 -6.85 5.80
C ILE A 532 9.40 -7.54 5.29
N LEU A 533 9.54 -8.59 4.46
CA LEU A 533 8.42 -9.36 3.91
C LEU A 533 7.78 -10.34 4.92
N ALA A 534 8.30 -10.41 6.15
CA ALA A 534 7.81 -11.24 7.23
C ALA A 534 7.75 -10.44 8.54
N GLY A 535 7.03 -9.32 8.53
CA GLY A 535 6.75 -8.48 9.70
C GLY A 535 7.98 -7.83 10.30
N ASN A 536 9.00 -7.60 9.47
CA ASN A 536 10.31 -7.10 9.88
C ASN A 536 10.93 -7.92 11.04
N LYS A 537 10.64 -9.22 11.11
CA LYS A 537 11.17 -10.10 12.17
C LYS A 537 12.70 -10.16 12.06
N SER A 538 13.37 -10.01 13.20
CA SER A 538 14.82 -10.22 13.29
C SER A 538 15.15 -11.65 12.87
N CYS A 539 16.17 -11.78 12.04
CA CYS A 539 16.67 -13.07 11.61
C CYS A 539 17.55 -13.76 12.67
N ASP A 540 17.87 -13.06 13.77
CA ASP A 540 18.91 -13.47 14.73
C ASP A 540 18.37 -14.09 16.03
N ASN A 541 17.05 -14.29 16.19
CA ASN A 541 16.51 -14.74 17.47
C ASN A 541 15.60 -15.97 17.38
N SER A 542 16.17 -17.09 17.85
CA SER A 542 15.57 -18.14 18.66
C SER A 542 14.06 -18.05 18.93
N THR A 543 13.28 -18.66 18.03
CA THR A 543 12.23 -19.65 18.33
C THR A 543 11.82 -20.25 16.98
N GLU A 544 12.21 -21.51 16.73
CA GLU A 544 11.65 -22.37 15.66
C GLU A 544 11.66 -21.84 14.22
N ILE A 545 12.63 -21.02 13.78
CA ILE A 545 12.81 -20.81 12.34
C ILE A 545 13.61 -21.99 11.79
N GLU A 546 12.96 -22.91 11.06
CA GLU A 546 13.65 -23.90 10.25
C GLU A 546 14.62 -23.18 9.30
N THR A 547 15.90 -23.57 9.27
CA THR A 547 16.92 -22.95 8.38
C THR A 547 16.45 -22.86 6.92
N THR A 548 15.63 -23.82 6.48
CA THR A 548 14.95 -23.82 5.18
C THR A 548 14.02 -22.63 4.97
N ASN A 549 13.25 -22.23 5.99
CA ASN A 549 12.36 -21.09 5.95
C ASN A 549 13.13 -19.76 5.90
N TYR A 550 14.23 -19.67 6.65
CA TYR A 550 15.15 -18.55 6.55
C TYR A 550 15.74 -18.41 5.14
N ILE A 551 16.30 -19.49 4.59
CA ILE A 551 16.86 -19.52 3.23
C ILE A 551 15.81 -19.15 2.19
N LYS A 552 14.60 -19.72 2.27
CA LYS A 552 13.49 -19.36 1.38
C LYS A 552 13.17 -17.88 1.49
N SER A 553 13.09 -17.33 2.71
CA SER A 553 12.81 -15.90 2.90
C SER A 553 13.86 -14.98 2.28
N LYS A 554 15.15 -15.32 2.40
CA LYS A 554 16.23 -14.58 1.77
C LYS A 554 16.22 -14.73 0.26
N LYS A 555 15.96 -15.93 -0.26
CA LYS A 555 15.74 -16.19 -1.69
C LYS A 555 14.62 -15.32 -2.26
N TYR A 556 13.45 -15.28 -1.59
CA TYR A 556 12.34 -14.42 -1.99
C TYR A 556 12.69 -12.93 -1.92
N SER A 557 13.42 -12.51 -0.89
CA SER A 557 13.93 -11.14 -0.78
C SER A 557 14.84 -10.80 -1.96
N CYS A 558 15.71 -11.70 -2.41
CA CYS A 558 16.54 -11.45 -3.59
C CYS A 558 15.73 -11.43 -4.89
N HIS A 559 14.78 -12.35 -5.06
CA HIS A 559 13.88 -12.33 -6.22
C HIS A 559 13.08 -11.03 -6.29
N PHE A 560 12.73 -10.43 -5.15
CA PHE A 560 12.12 -9.09 -5.10
C PHE A 560 13.01 -7.99 -5.69
N TYR A 561 14.32 -8.18 -5.88
CA TYR A 561 15.17 -7.20 -6.56
C TYR A 561 15.58 -7.65 -7.97
N ASP A 562 14.95 -8.68 -8.55
CA ASP A 562 15.48 -9.39 -9.74
C ASP A 562 16.94 -9.85 -9.51
N GLY A 563 17.21 -10.22 -8.26
CA GLY A 563 18.50 -10.65 -7.78
C GLY A 563 18.61 -12.17 -7.74
N GLU A 564 19.69 -12.71 -8.27
CA GLU A 564 20.08 -14.10 -8.04
C GLU A 564 20.55 -14.27 -6.60
N PHE A 565 19.90 -15.16 -5.86
CA PHE A 565 20.28 -15.48 -4.49
C PHE A 565 21.44 -16.50 -4.48
N ILE A 566 22.60 -16.06 -4.03
CA ILE A 566 23.77 -16.91 -3.80
C ILE A 566 24.04 -17.00 -2.30
N PHE A 567 24.37 -18.18 -1.76
CA PHE A 567 24.59 -18.37 -0.32
C PHE A 567 25.63 -19.45 -0.02
N ASP A 568 26.42 -19.36 1.05
CA ASP A 568 27.35 -20.44 1.37
C ASP A 568 26.61 -21.66 1.97
N PRO A 569 26.55 -22.83 1.29
CA PRO A 569 25.85 -23.99 1.82
C PRO A 569 26.59 -24.66 2.99
N ASN A 570 27.88 -24.37 3.20
CA ASN A 570 28.74 -25.01 4.19
C ASN A 570 28.94 -24.17 5.46
N TYR A 571 28.58 -22.89 5.44
CA TYR A 571 28.71 -21.99 6.58
C TYR A 571 27.45 -22.07 7.47
N GLN A 572 27.39 -23.08 8.33
CA GLN A 572 26.30 -23.29 9.31
C GLN A 572 26.71 -22.98 10.76
N GLU A 573 27.96 -22.59 11.01
CA GLU A 573 28.37 -22.17 12.36
C GLU A 573 27.99 -20.70 12.57
N ASP A 574 27.10 -20.47 13.54
CA ASP A 574 26.53 -19.19 13.96
C ASP A 574 25.52 -18.50 13.02
N ASN A 575 24.40 -19.17 12.69
CA ASN A 575 23.08 -18.60 12.29
C ASN A 575 22.99 -17.48 11.22
N ASN A 576 24.10 -17.08 10.62
CA ASN A 576 24.18 -16.12 9.53
C ASN A 576 24.72 -16.85 8.32
N LEU A 577 23.80 -17.32 7.46
CA LEU A 577 24.18 -17.72 6.12
C LEU A 577 24.68 -16.48 5.39
N ASP A 578 25.98 -16.49 5.10
CA ASP A 578 26.62 -15.61 4.13
C ASP A 578 25.86 -15.72 2.80
N HIS A 579 25.18 -14.65 2.40
CA HIS A 579 24.44 -14.59 1.15
C HIS A 579 24.51 -13.23 0.48
N ALA A 580 24.25 -13.23 -0.82
CA ALA A 580 24.12 -12.05 -1.62
C ALA A 580 22.98 -12.18 -2.65
N CYS A 581 22.44 -11.03 -3.03
CA CYS A 581 21.45 -10.91 -4.09
C CYS A 581 22.09 -10.22 -5.30
N LEU A 582 22.42 -10.96 -6.35
CA LEU A 582 23.04 -10.42 -7.57
C LEU A 582 21.97 -9.93 -8.56
N VAL A 583 21.75 -8.63 -8.60
CA VAL A 583 20.78 -8.00 -9.51
C VAL A 583 21.40 -7.84 -10.89
N THR A 584 20.83 -8.47 -11.91
CA THR A 584 21.31 -8.29 -13.29
C THR A 584 20.90 -6.92 -13.81
N ILE A 585 21.83 -6.17 -14.38
CA ILE A 585 21.59 -4.82 -14.91
C ILE A 585 21.35 -4.93 -16.42
N PRO A 586 20.18 -4.49 -16.93
CA PRO A 586 19.92 -4.45 -18.36
C PRO A 586 20.92 -3.55 -19.10
N ASP A 587 21.29 -3.91 -20.33
CA ASP A 587 22.22 -3.12 -21.16
C ASP A 587 21.67 -1.75 -21.63
N ASP A 588 20.39 -1.43 -21.34
CA ASP A 588 19.80 -0.13 -21.68
C ASP A 588 20.43 1.00 -20.84
N LYS A 589 21.20 1.86 -21.52
CA LYS A 589 21.86 3.05 -20.97
C LYS A 589 20.93 3.99 -20.20
N ARG A 590 19.60 3.97 -20.44
CA ARG A 590 18.63 4.76 -19.66
C ARG A 590 18.31 4.14 -18.30
N LYS A 591 18.23 2.81 -18.23
CA LYS A 591 18.01 2.06 -16.98
C LYS A 591 19.27 1.99 -16.11
N LEU A 592 20.45 2.06 -16.72
CA LEU A 592 21.74 2.17 -16.01
C LEU A 592 21.83 3.36 -15.04
N SER A 593 21.11 4.47 -15.29
CA SER A 593 21.08 5.64 -14.39
C SER A 593 20.32 5.42 -13.07
N ILE A 594 19.67 4.26 -12.94
CA ILE A 594 18.87 3.87 -11.77
C ILE A 594 19.71 2.99 -10.82
N TYR A 595 20.80 2.40 -11.32
CA TYR A 595 21.67 1.50 -10.56
C TYR A 595 23.00 2.20 -10.27
N ASP A 596 23.13 2.76 -9.06
CA ASP A 596 24.29 3.54 -8.64
C ASP A 596 25.56 2.68 -8.35
N THR A 597 25.47 1.35 -8.44
CA THR A 597 26.50 0.37 -8.06
C THR A 597 26.64 -0.76 -9.09
N ALA A 598 27.00 -0.45 -10.34
CA ALA A 598 27.17 -1.46 -11.40
C ALA A 598 28.59 -2.08 -11.44
N TRP A 599 28.68 -3.40 -11.55
CA TRP A 599 29.93 -4.16 -11.69
C TRP A 599 29.89 -5.08 -12.91
N ASN A 600 31.02 -5.24 -13.60
CA ASN A 600 31.17 -6.22 -14.68
C ASN A 600 31.75 -7.52 -14.11
N PHE A 601 31.02 -8.62 -14.22
CA PHE A 601 31.62 -9.95 -14.07
C PHE A 601 32.18 -10.43 -15.42
N PHE A 602 33.18 -11.31 -15.37
CA PHE A 602 34.04 -11.79 -16.45
C PHE A 602 33.47 -11.70 -17.89
N ASP A 603 34.33 -11.25 -18.80
CA ASP A 603 34.13 -11.22 -20.26
C ASP A 603 33.09 -10.22 -20.81
N ASN A 604 32.96 -9.01 -20.25
CA ASN A 604 32.17 -7.89 -20.83
C ASN A 604 30.66 -8.13 -21.05
N HIS A 605 30.10 -9.27 -20.62
CA HIS A 605 28.76 -9.69 -21.04
C HIS A 605 27.69 -9.70 -19.92
N ILE A 606 28.07 -9.61 -18.64
CA ILE A 606 27.11 -9.52 -17.52
C ILE A 606 27.46 -8.35 -16.60
N LYS A 607 26.54 -7.38 -16.51
CA LYS A 607 26.57 -6.33 -15.48
C LYS A 607 25.68 -6.76 -14.33
N ALA A 608 26.23 -6.84 -13.12
CA ALA A 608 25.46 -7.13 -11.91
C ALA A 608 25.66 -6.04 -10.86
N SER A 609 24.63 -5.82 -10.03
CA SER A 609 24.68 -5.06 -8.77
C SER A 609 24.32 -5.97 -7.61
N TYR A 610 24.44 -5.50 -6.38
CA TYR A 610 23.94 -6.20 -5.20
C TYR A 610 22.78 -5.40 -4.57
N SER A 611 21.77 -6.11 -4.07
CA SER A 611 20.69 -5.48 -3.28
C SER A 611 21.12 -5.23 -1.83
N GLU A 612 20.46 -4.28 -1.15
CA GLU A 612 20.55 -4.03 0.30
C GLU A 612 20.27 -5.27 1.16
N SER A 613 19.62 -6.29 0.57
CA SER A 613 19.41 -7.60 1.20
C SER A 613 20.68 -8.46 1.31
N THR A 614 21.81 -8.03 0.72
CA THR A 614 23.11 -8.70 0.83
C THR A 614 23.72 -8.50 2.23
N VAL A 615 24.22 -9.58 2.85
CA VAL A 615 24.68 -9.56 4.27
C VAL A 615 25.98 -8.79 4.50
N TYR A 616 26.76 -8.57 3.45
CA TYR A 616 28.08 -7.95 3.57
C TYR A 616 28.00 -6.43 3.67
N ASN A 617 28.35 -5.90 4.85
CA ASN A 617 28.44 -4.45 5.10
C ASN A 617 29.44 -3.77 4.16
N GLU A 618 30.47 -4.47 3.69
CA GLU A 618 31.46 -3.95 2.74
C GLU A 618 30.90 -3.82 1.33
N CYS A 619 29.79 -4.50 1.05
CA CYS A 619 29.03 -4.28 -0.18
C CYS A 619 28.09 -3.08 -0.03
N ASN A 620 27.58 -2.75 1.15
CA ASN A 620 26.64 -1.63 1.27
C ASN A 620 27.33 -0.25 1.05
N PHE A 621 27.02 0.44 -0.05
CA PHE A 621 27.58 1.77 -0.37
C PHE A 621 27.34 2.83 0.70
N TYR A 622 26.23 2.73 1.45
CA TYR A 622 25.90 3.65 2.54
C TYR A 622 26.55 3.28 3.87
N SER A 623 27.27 2.16 3.92
CA SER A 623 28.01 1.72 5.09
C SER A 623 29.36 2.41 5.19
N GLU A 624 29.76 2.79 6.40
CA GLU A 624 31.12 3.28 6.67
C GLU A 624 32.20 2.22 6.38
N PHE A 625 31.80 0.96 6.20
CA PHE A 625 32.66 -0.17 5.86
C PHE A 625 32.71 -0.49 4.36
N TYR A 626 32.10 0.33 3.50
CA TYR A 626 32.06 0.08 2.06
C TYR A 626 33.48 -0.09 1.48
N GLU A 627 33.78 -1.31 1.05
CA GLU A 627 35.07 -1.64 0.44
C GLU A 627 34.84 -2.48 -0.83
N PRO A 628 34.82 -1.82 -2.00
CA PRO A 628 34.35 -2.42 -3.25
C PRO A 628 35.12 -3.69 -3.64
N ASN A 629 36.44 -3.72 -3.44
CA ASN A 629 37.26 -4.89 -3.77
C ASN A 629 37.00 -6.07 -2.82
N VAL A 630 36.80 -5.81 -1.52
CA VAL A 630 36.51 -6.85 -0.52
C VAL A 630 35.12 -7.43 -0.77
N CYS A 631 34.14 -6.57 -1.08
CA CYS A 631 32.83 -7.01 -1.54
C CYS A 631 32.96 -7.94 -2.75
N PHE A 632 33.69 -7.53 -3.79
CA PHE A 632 33.89 -8.33 -5.00
C PHE A 632 34.48 -9.71 -4.70
N GLU A 633 35.51 -9.80 -3.86
CA GLU A 633 36.12 -11.09 -3.49
C GLU A 633 35.13 -12.01 -2.75
N LYS A 634 34.37 -11.47 -1.79
CA LYS A 634 33.35 -12.24 -1.04
C LYS A 634 32.25 -12.77 -1.96
N ILE A 635 31.72 -11.90 -2.82
CA ILE A 635 30.70 -12.25 -3.80
C ILE A 635 31.23 -13.30 -4.78
N ASN A 636 32.43 -13.11 -5.33
CA ASN A 636 33.03 -14.05 -6.26
C ASN A 636 33.24 -15.44 -5.63
N ASN A 637 33.64 -15.48 -4.34
CA ASN A 637 33.77 -16.73 -3.60
C ASN A 637 32.41 -17.43 -3.41
N LEU A 638 31.34 -16.69 -3.05
CA LEU A 638 30.00 -17.25 -2.97
C LEU A 638 29.51 -17.80 -4.31
N THR A 639 29.69 -17.05 -5.39
CA THR A 639 29.31 -17.47 -6.75
C THR A 639 30.00 -18.78 -7.13
N ASN A 640 31.29 -18.92 -6.81
CA ASN A 640 32.05 -20.14 -7.04
C ASN A 640 31.55 -21.31 -6.17
N SER A 641 31.27 -21.09 -4.88
CA SER A 641 30.79 -22.11 -3.94
C SER A 641 29.39 -22.65 -4.28
N ASN A 642 28.51 -21.82 -4.84
CA ASN A 642 27.16 -22.25 -5.23
C ASN A 642 27.14 -22.94 -6.61
N GLY A 643 28.25 -22.98 -7.35
CA GLY A 643 28.27 -23.54 -8.70
C GLY A 643 27.38 -22.80 -9.69
N PHE A 644 27.06 -21.53 -9.43
CA PHE A 644 25.99 -20.74 -10.08
C PHE A 644 26.13 -20.56 -11.59
N PHE A 645 27.23 -21.03 -12.21
CA PHE A 645 27.42 -20.94 -13.66
C PHE A 645 27.81 -22.25 -14.36
N LEU A 646 27.70 -23.43 -13.71
CA LEU A 646 28.12 -24.68 -14.35
C LEU A 646 27.17 -25.90 -14.19
N SER A 647 26.02 -25.80 -13.52
CA SER A 647 25.07 -26.94 -13.50
C SER A 647 24.08 -26.87 -14.66
N ILE A 648 23.94 -27.96 -15.40
CA ILE A 648 22.92 -28.13 -16.46
C ILE A 648 21.51 -27.84 -15.93
N ASP A 649 21.26 -28.17 -14.66
CA ASP A 649 19.98 -27.95 -13.98
C ASP A 649 19.58 -26.46 -13.92
N TYR A 650 20.54 -25.55 -13.69
CA TYR A 650 20.27 -24.10 -13.71
C TYR A 650 19.85 -23.62 -15.11
N TYR A 651 20.60 -24.02 -16.14
CA TYR A 651 20.29 -23.64 -17.52
C TYR A 651 18.95 -24.25 -17.99
N GLN A 652 18.61 -25.44 -17.48
CA GLN A 652 17.31 -26.05 -17.69
C GLN A 652 16.20 -25.24 -16.99
N GLU A 653 16.34 -24.96 -15.70
CA GLU A 653 15.35 -24.18 -14.94
C GLU A 653 15.14 -22.79 -15.56
N GLU A 654 16.21 -22.07 -15.93
CA GLU A 654 16.10 -20.76 -16.57
C GLU A 654 15.49 -20.82 -17.98
N CYS A 655 15.86 -21.83 -18.78
CA CYS A 655 15.24 -22.04 -20.09
C CYS A 655 13.74 -22.34 -19.96
N GLU A 656 13.36 -23.24 -19.06
CA GLU A 656 11.98 -23.68 -18.86
C GLU A 656 11.12 -22.61 -18.16
N ARG A 657 11.69 -21.85 -17.20
CA ARG A 657 11.06 -20.68 -16.55
C ARG A 657 10.61 -19.64 -17.57
N ARG A 658 11.41 -19.44 -18.63
CA ARG A 658 11.13 -18.55 -19.75
C ARG A 658 10.30 -19.21 -20.86
N SER A 659 9.58 -20.29 -20.55
CA SER A 659 8.78 -21.07 -21.50
C SER A 659 9.56 -21.60 -22.73
N GLY A 660 10.88 -21.75 -22.58
CA GLY A 660 11.76 -22.38 -23.56
C GLY A 660 11.75 -23.90 -23.44
N ILE A 661 12.19 -24.57 -24.50
CA ILE A 661 12.39 -26.02 -24.55
C ILE A 661 13.88 -26.29 -24.40
N PHE A 662 14.25 -26.84 -23.25
CA PHE A 662 15.62 -27.23 -22.96
C PHE A 662 15.91 -28.63 -23.51
N LEU A 663 16.84 -28.73 -24.45
CA LEU A 663 17.34 -29.98 -25.01
C LEU A 663 18.74 -30.25 -24.48
N THR A 664 19.03 -31.48 -24.07
CA THR A 664 20.37 -31.89 -23.60
C THR A 664 20.78 -33.21 -24.24
N ASP A 665 22.07 -33.50 -24.27
CA ASP A 665 22.56 -34.85 -24.58
C ASP A 665 23.38 -35.47 -23.44
N ASN A 666 23.87 -36.69 -23.69
CA ASN A 666 24.68 -37.45 -22.74
C ASN A 666 26.14 -36.98 -22.68
N GLU A 667 26.55 -36.04 -23.55
CA GLU A 667 27.91 -35.48 -23.62
C GLU A 667 28.02 -34.17 -22.83
N GLY A 668 26.89 -33.67 -22.29
CA GLY A 668 26.82 -32.43 -21.51
C GLY A 668 26.55 -31.19 -22.35
N ASP A 669 26.26 -31.36 -23.65
CA ASP A 669 25.77 -30.27 -24.49
C ASP A 669 24.28 -30.03 -24.21
N TYR A 670 23.88 -28.76 -24.20
CA TYR A 670 22.51 -28.33 -24.08
C TYR A 670 22.19 -27.15 -25.01
N ILE A 671 20.94 -27.11 -25.44
CA ILE A 671 20.36 -26.11 -26.35
C ILE A 671 19.01 -25.68 -25.79
N CYS A 672 18.85 -24.38 -25.53
CA CYS A 672 17.56 -23.80 -25.18
C CYS A 672 16.85 -23.25 -26.42
N LEU A 673 15.65 -23.74 -26.70
CA LEU A 673 14.80 -23.30 -27.82
C LEU A 673 13.62 -22.45 -27.30
N MET A 674 13.61 -21.15 -27.55
CA MET A 674 12.57 -20.25 -27.06
C MET A 674 11.49 -19.96 -28.09
N SER A 675 10.22 -19.92 -27.64
CA SER A 675 9.07 -19.54 -28.47
C SER A 675 9.19 -18.09 -28.91
N TYR A 676 9.13 -17.83 -30.21
CA TYR A 676 9.38 -16.50 -30.77
C TYR A 676 8.11 -15.85 -31.34
N PHE A 677 7.78 -14.65 -30.87
CA PHE A 677 6.60 -13.87 -31.28
C PHE A 677 6.98 -12.49 -31.88
N GLY A 678 7.84 -12.46 -32.91
CA GLY A 678 8.33 -11.21 -33.51
C GLY A 678 8.41 -11.24 -35.04
N ASN A 679 8.34 -10.05 -35.66
CA ASN A 679 8.50 -9.83 -37.12
C ASN A 679 9.83 -9.12 -37.45
N GLU A 680 10.79 -9.14 -36.53
CA GLU A 680 12.14 -8.64 -36.81
C GLU A 680 12.87 -9.61 -37.73
N ASN A 681 13.62 -9.06 -38.69
CA ASN A 681 14.52 -9.80 -39.56
C ASN A 681 15.64 -10.44 -38.73
N ILE A 682 15.36 -11.57 -38.07
CA ILE A 682 16.39 -12.42 -37.48
C ILE A 682 17.06 -13.16 -38.61
N LYS A 683 18.00 -12.49 -39.29
CA LYS A 683 18.93 -13.15 -40.19
C LYS A 683 19.99 -13.97 -39.42
N GLU A 684 19.99 -13.94 -38.09
CA GLU A 684 21.17 -14.30 -37.29
C GLU A 684 21.01 -15.45 -36.26
N LYS A 685 19.84 -16.12 -36.14
CA LYS A 685 19.64 -17.24 -35.19
C LYS A 685 19.12 -18.52 -35.85
N TYR A 686 19.48 -19.68 -35.29
CA TYR A 686 18.98 -20.99 -35.72
C TYR A 686 17.56 -21.23 -35.20
N CYS A 687 16.59 -21.49 -36.08
CA CYS A 687 15.18 -21.62 -35.70
C CYS A 687 14.49 -22.83 -36.35
N VAL A 688 13.58 -23.46 -35.60
CA VAL A 688 12.73 -24.56 -36.02
C VAL A 688 11.25 -24.20 -35.85
N LYS A 689 10.38 -24.78 -36.68
CA LYS A 689 8.92 -24.81 -36.45
C LYS A 689 8.57 -26.15 -35.83
N ALA A 690 7.90 -26.16 -34.68
CA ALA A 690 7.54 -27.40 -34.00
C ALA A 690 6.19 -27.27 -33.27
N GLY A 691 5.53 -28.40 -33.05
CA GLY A 691 4.40 -28.54 -32.12
C GLY A 691 4.89 -29.05 -30.77
N VAL A 692 4.27 -28.58 -29.68
CA VAL A 692 4.63 -29.00 -28.31
C VAL A 692 3.79 -30.20 -27.84
N THR A 693 2.73 -30.55 -28.56
CA THR A 693 1.93 -31.74 -28.29
C THR A 693 1.64 -32.56 -29.56
N VAL A 694 1.30 -33.84 -29.41
CA VAL A 694 0.90 -34.74 -30.52
C VAL A 694 -0.36 -34.24 -31.26
N ASN A 695 -1.16 -33.39 -30.59
CA ASN A 695 -2.40 -32.82 -31.13
C ASN A 695 -2.18 -31.49 -31.90
N ASP A 696 -1.01 -30.86 -31.83
CA ASP A 696 -0.68 -29.58 -32.48
C ASP A 696 -0.39 -29.70 -34.00
N ARG A 697 -1.14 -30.53 -34.73
CA ARG A 697 -0.90 -30.72 -36.18
C ARG A 697 -1.17 -29.46 -37.02
N ILE A 698 -1.87 -28.47 -36.48
CA ILE A 698 -2.35 -27.28 -37.21
C ILE A 698 -1.61 -25.99 -36.78
N THR A 699 -1.02 -25.94 -35.58
CA THR A 699 -0.47 -24.72 -34.95
C THR A 699 1.01 -24.85 -34.58
N LYS A 700 1.87 -25.14 -35.57
CA LYS A 700 3.34 -25.18 -35.36
C LYS A 700 3.84 -23.80 -34.93
N LYS A 701 4.53 -23.72 -33.78
CA LYS A 701 5.16 -22.49 -33.27
C LYS A 701 6.61 -22.42 -33.72
N LYS A 702 7.14 -21.20 -33.88
CA LYS A 702 8.56 -20.97 -34.20
C LYS A 702 9.36 -20.93 -32.90
N PHE A 703 10.38 -21.76 -32.82
CA PHE A 703 11.34 -21.78 -31.73
C PHE A 703 12.74 -21.45 -32.26
N CYS A 704 13.47 -20.59 -31.56
CA CYS A 704 14.84 -20.20 -31.94
C CYS A 704 15.81 -20.51 -30.80
N VAL A 705 17.05 -20.84 -31.14
CA VAL A 705 18.14 -21.03 -30.18
C VAL A 705 18.34 -19.74 -29.38
N ASN A 706 18.41 -19.85 -28.05
CA ASN A 706 18.85 -18.79 -27.16
C ASN A 706 20.31 -19.00 -26.76
N ASP A 707 21.14 -18.04 -27.15
CA ASP A 707 22.59 -18.02 -26.97
C ASP A 707 23.03 -17.95 -25.50
N LEU A 708 22.20 -17.35 -24.62
CA LEU A 708 22.45 -17.24 -23.18
C LEU A 708 22.34 -18.59 -22.46
N TYR A 709 21.56 -19.52 -23.02
CA TYR A 709 21.21 -20.80 -22.38
C TYR A 709 21.54 -22.00 -23.28
N THR A 710 22.57 -21.86 -24.13
CA THR A 710 23.05 -22.90 -25.05
C THR A 710 24.57 -23.00 -24.99
N ASN A 711 25.13 -24.12 -24.56
CA ASN A 711 26.60 -24.30 -24.53
C ASN A 711 27.15 -24.99 -25.79
N TYR A 712 26.29 -25.48 -26.68
CA TYR A 712 26.76 -26.10 -27.92
C TYR A 712 27.32 -25.04 -28.87
N ASN A 713 28.65 -24.94 -28.92
CA ASN A 713 29.41 -23.89 -29.61
C ASN A 713 29.04 -23.66 -31.09
N VAL A 714 28.47 -24.66 -31.79
CA VAL A 714 28.03 -24.49 -33.19
C VAL A 714 26.69 -23.76 -33.26
N CYS A 715 25.80 -23.98 -32.28
CA CYS A 715 24.52 -23.29 -32.16
C CYS A 715 24.64 -21.92 -31.47
N ASN A 716 25.72 -21.67 -30.71
CA ASN A 716 25.98 -20.41 -29.98
C ASN A 716 26.94 -19.45 -30.73
N LYS A 717 26.91 -19.44 -32.07
CA LYS A 717 27.73 -18.52 -32.88
C LYS A 717 26.85 -17.59 -33.70
N ILE A 718 27.20 -16.30 -33.73
CA ILE A 718 26.69 -15.34 -34.71
C ILE A 718 27.34 -15.66 -36.06
N PHE A 719 26.52 -15.82 -37.11
CA PHE A 719 26.84 -16.27 -38.46
C PHE A 719 28.32 -16.05 -38.90
N SER A 720 29.10 -17.13 -38.97
CA SER A 720 30.06 -17.31 -40.07
C SER A 720 29.32 -17.99 -41.22
N SER A 721 29.40 -17.40 -42.40
CA SER A 721 28.62 -17.73 -43.60
C SER A 721 28.99 -19.07 -44.26
N GLU A 722 29.01 -20.17 -43.52
CA GLU A 722 29.19 -21.52 -44.07
C GLU A 722 27.93 -22.35 -43.85
N ASP A 723 27.33 -22.85 -44.94
CA ASP A 723 26.14 -23.72 -44.95
C ASP A 723 26.31 -24.99 -44.07
N PHE A 724 27.55 -25.31 -43.69
CA PHE A 724 27.94 -26.47 -42.89
C PHE A 724 27.54 -26.35 -41.40
N ASP A 725 27.77 -25.21 -40.76
CA ASP A 725 27.46 -25.00 -39.33
C ASP A 725 25.94 -24.99 -39.07
N LYS A 726 25.18 -24.46 -40.03
CA LYS A 726 23.70 -24.49 -40.01
C LYS A 726 23.18 -25.92 -40.08
N ALA A 727 23.79 -26.79 -40.88
CA ALA A 727 23.41 -28.19 -40.94
C ALA A 727 23.68 -28.91 -39.61
N LEU A 728 24.86 -28.68 -39.00
CA LEU A 728 25.25 -29.29 -37.73
C LEU A 728 24.35 -28.89 -36.56
N CYS A 729 24.04 -27.60 -36.40
CA CYS A 729 23.16 -27.15 -35.31
C CYS A 729 21.76 -27.79 -35.43
N TYR A 730 21.21 -27.86 -36.65
CA TYR A 730 19.92 -28.53 -36.86
C TYR A 730 19.97 -30.03 -36.62
N GLU A 731 21.05 -30.71 -37.01
CA GLU A 731 21.24 -32.13 -36.72
C GLU A 731 21.33 -32.37 -35.21
N LYS A 732 22.05 -31.51 -34.47
CA LYS A 732 22.16 -31.58 -33.01
C LYS A 732 20.80 -31.36 -32.34
N ILE A 733 20.00 -30.37 -32.77
CA ILE A 733 18.64 -30.14 -32.27
C ILE A 733 17.75 -31.37 -32.50
N LEU A 734 17.79 -31.97 -33.69
CA LEU A 734 16.99 -33.16 -34.01
C LEU A 734 17.43 -34.37 -33.17
N TYR A 735 18.73 -34.57 -33.03
CA TYR A 735 19.32 -35.64 -32.21
C TYR A 735 18.93 -35.50 -30.75
N MET A 736 19.15 -34.33 -30.14
CA MET A 736 18.76 -34.09 -28.76
C MET A 736 17.25 -34.24 -28.58
N ASN A 737 16.44 -33.75 -29.51
CA ASN A 737 14.99 -33.94 -29.40
C ASN A 737 14.56 -35.42 -29.46
N LEU A 738 15.25 -36.28 -30.22
CA LEU A 738 14.98 -37.73 -30.20
C LEU A 738 15.26 -38.36 -28.83
N ILE A 739 16.20 -37.81 -28.07
CA ILE A 739 16.54 -38.28 -26.72
C ILE A 739 15.56 -37.73 -25.69
N ASN A 740 15.17 -36.46 -25.82
CA ASN A 740 14.40 -35.75 -24.81
C ASN A 740 12.88 -35.84 -25.03
N GLU A 741 12.42 -36.15 -26.24
CA GLU A 741 11.00 -36.24 -26.64
C GLU A 741 10.16 -34.97 -26.34
N LYS A 742 10.80 -33.78 -26.31
CA LYS A 742 10.15 -32.52 -25.88
C LYS A 742 9.40 -31.77 -26.98
N ILE A 743 9.68 -32.00 -28.27
CA ILE A 743 8.94 -31.40 -29.40
C ILE A 743 8.56 -32.38 -30.49
N PHE A 744 7.38 -32.14 -31.09
CA PHE A 744 6.79 -32.93 -32.17
C PHE A 744 6.78 -32.12 -33.48
N PHE A 745 6.81 -32.81 -34.63
CA PHE A 745 6.67 -32.20 -35.97
C PHE A 745 7.69 -31.09 -36.30
N VAL A 746 8.97 -31.33 -36.01
CA VAL A 746 10.06 -30.35 -36.18
C VAL A 746 10.40 -30.12 -37.66
N GLU A 747 10.32 -28.87 -38.10
CA GLU A 747 10.66 -28.43 -39.45
C GLU A 747 11.69 -27.28 -39.42
N LYS A 748 12.69 -27.33 -40.30
CA LYS A 748 13.69 -26.27 -40.43
C LYS A 748 13.02 -24.99 -40.97
N VAL A 749 13.29 -23.84 -40.34
CA VAL A 749 12.92 -22.54 -40.92
C VAL A 749 14.01 -22.15 -41.92
N LYS A 750 13.63 -21.94 -43.18
CA LYS A 750 14.58 -21.59 -44.26
C LYS A 750 15.30 -20.29 -43.97
#